data_AF-A0A956HNS4-F1
#
_entry.id   AF-A0A956HNS4-F1
#
_cell.length_a   1.000
_cell.length_b   1.000
_cell.length_c   1.000
_cell.angle_alpha   90.00
_cell.angle_beta   90.00
_cell.angle_gamma   90.00
#
_symmetry.space_group_name_H-M   'P 1'
#
loop_
_entity.id
_entity.type
_entity.pdbx_description
1 polymer ?
#
loop_
_entity_poly.entity_id
_entity_poly.type
_entity_poly.pdbx_seq_one_letter_code
_entity_poly.pdbx_strand_id
1 'polypeptide(L)'
;MEEKTRVRSWRRARALPVAGVAWLLALAACGGDDMATTASGTETTDDTTAGPTTMLPTTSSTSSDGTASDTDGSTGSSDPSTDPSTDPSTDPSTDPSTDPSTDPSTDPTTDPTGETDTDTDTDTEGLEDSLLVGAAWATLLPEVDGATAYFDPIAEAPPLGLAPGDPGLDPGVFVEAWDVGTIAIGNGRLSSHWVHDEIRTGAIAIQDLQNPLDEILVMLTADIYMMFGPDIEIVQEKVKELVGDAIYVRLRFTVSSSHNHMGPDTSGLEAINPDYFEYLTDQMALAVADAIADMQPAHLKVARSEYQFGLADQAAPYLVDPTLHTLQAISVDDPQDIIATVVQWQNHPEAPLGWGKQILAEPAQSAYLMANDECFTEDEMNCHAEGQFISAGFPGYMARYIYEQTGAPALYINGGVGAMMSPLRAKVWETEGDDGIPAGDGMAYPPGAVDTGKGFHKSAVVGWELGKRALADLEGAELYTEAAFDYAIEPYYTRLAQTEFRVGLSVIDDAPLQLGYRKRMLYTCPPDGPKNEITCVPDDYASEIDPVLDLPVRVGDHARTHIVHVKLGPIEMLSVPGELVTELSHGLPADFVDDPDGTYYGPTDPLIAANTVNHLPPDEFVTPGYARQTMMGEYKWILGLTMDAGGYVLAPADFRVFCIADIFGQPGTCAALYQAGIVDYESFDASTYGIAGARCKAIVEDPTLLGQPPYSLIPGSAEAIAASCTYGTTLGEFSDHYEETRSMSWDAGADWINAVLLITGHEDPLELVNPDFIGKNVANL
;
A
#
# COMPACT_ATOMS: atom_id res chain seq x y z
N MET A 1 21.77 -22.69 48.34
CA MET A 1 21.43 -21.72 47.27
C MET A 1 21.84 -22.35 45.93
N GLU A 2 21.30 -23.53 45.62
CA GLU A 2 21.89 -24.42 44.59
C GLU A 2 20.86 -25.21 43.77
N GLU A 3 19.57 -25.12 44.13
CA GLU A 3 18.52 -25.98 43.55
C GLU A 3 17.61 -25.23 42.55
N LYS A 4 17.51 -23.90 42.66
CA LYS A 4 16.82 -23.06 41.64
C LYS A 4 17.60 -22.97 40.31
N THR A 5 18.90 -23.25 40.31
CA THR A 5 19.77 -23.11 39.12
C THR A 5 19.52 -24.20 38.07
N ARG A 6 19.01 -25.38 38.46
CA ARG A 6 18.79 -26.51 37.55
C ARG A 6 17.51 -26.46 36.72
N VAL A 7 16.53 -25.63 37.09
CA VAL A 7 15.28 -25.49 36.33
C VAL A 7 15.44 -24.54 35.14
N ARG A 8 16.30 -23.52 35.26
CA ARG A 8 16.59 -22.58 34.15
C ARG A 8 17.34 -23.23 32.97
N SER A 9 18.04 -24.34 33.15
CA SER A 9 18.78 -25.00 32.07
C SER A 9 17.96 -25.98 31.20
N TRP A 10 16.70 -26.26 31.55
CA TRP A 10 15.85 -27.18 30.76
C TRP A 10 14.92 -26.48 29.76
N ARG A 11 14.61 -25.19 29.93
CA ARG A 11 13.81 -24.45 28.93
C ARG A 11 14.59 -24.05 27.67
N ARG A 12 15.93 -23.89 27.74
CA ARG A 12 16.79 -23.52 26.59
C ARG A 12 17.13 -24.67 25.62
N ALA A 13 16.48 -25.84 25.72
CA ALA A 13 16.88 -27.04 24.97
C ALA A 13 15.82 -27.56 23.97
N ARG A 14 14.64 -26.92 23.87
CA ARG A 14 13.54 -27.30 22.95
C ARG A 14 12.66 -26.10 22.54
N ALA A 15 13.24 -24.90 22.46
CA ALA A 15 12.54 -23.66 22.08
C ALA A 15 13.37 -22.90 21.04
N LEU A 16 13.68 -23.58 19.93
CA LEU A 16 14.62 -23.14 18.90
C LEU A 16 14.09 -23.02 17.46
N PRO A 17 12.91 -23.58 17.05
CA PRO A 17 12.32 -23.23 15.76
C PRO A 17 11.53 -21.92 15.86
N VAL A 18 10.41 -21.90 16.62
CA VAL A 18 9.48 -20.74 16.74
C VAL A 18 10.21 -19.43 17.05
N ALA A 19 11.06 -19.40 18.08
CA ALA A 19 11.78 -18.19 18.48
C ALA A 19 12.93 -17.80 17.53
N GLY A 20 13.34 -18.68 16.62
CA GLY A 20 14.30 -18.37 15.55
C GLY A 20 13.62 -17.72 14.36
N VAL A 21 12.51 -18.30 13.90
CA VAL A 21 11.73 -17.77 12.77
C VAL A 21 11.09 -16.42 13.11
N ALA A 22 10.55 -16.25 14.33
CA ALA A 22 10.04 -14.94 14.77
C ALA A 22 11.14 -13.87 14.80
N TRP A 23 12.35 -14.19 15.27
CA TRP A 23 13.46 -13.22 15.27
C TRP A 23 13.98 -12.89 13.86
N LEU A 24 13.98 -13.87 12.95
CA LEU A 24 14.37 -13.66 11.55
C LEU A 24 13.32 -12.80 10.81
N LEU A 25 12.03 -13.10 10.97
CA LEU A 25 10.95 -12.33 10.34
C LEU A 25 10.78 -10.93 10.95
N ALA A 26 11.15 -10.70 12.21
CA ALA A 26 11.17 -9.37 12.82
C ALA A 26 12.40 -8.54 12.39
N LEU A 27 13.57 -9.18 12.17
CA LEU A 27 14.77 -8.54 11.65
C LEU A 27 14.61 -8.13 10.18
N ALA A 28 14.16 -9.06 9.33
CA ALA A 28 13.88 -8.83 7.90
C ALA A 28 12.57 -8.03 7.66
N ALA A 29 12.17 -7.18 8.61
CA ALA A 29 11.06 -6.23 8.52
C ALA A 29 11.56 -4.77 8.68
N CYS A 30 12.86 -4.54 8.50
CA CYS A 30 13.54 -3.25 8.58
C CYS A 30 13.93 -2.76 7.18
N GLY A 31 13.46 -1.57 6.78
CA GLY A 31 14.21 -0.77 5.80
C GLY A 31 15.62 -0.50 6.32
N GLY A 32 16.64 -0.84 5.53
CA GLY A 32 18.03 -0.83 5.96
C GLY A 32 18.74 0.52 5.81
N ASP A 33 19.09 1.17 6.93
CA ASP A 33 20.11 2.23 6.98
C ASP A 33 21.08 2.11 8.18
N ASP A 34 20.88 1.15 9.11
CA ASP A 34 21.67 1.01 10.36
C ASP A 34 22.99 0.20 10.18
N MET A 35 23.74 0.48 9.10
CA MET A 35 25.08 -0.06 8.84
C MET A 35 26.22 0.91 9.26
N ALA A 36 26.08 1.50 10.45
CA ALA A 36 27.03 2.44 11.04
C ALA A 36 28.37 1.78 11.44
N THR A 37 29.30 1.69 10.48
CA THR A 37 30.68 1.18 10.53
C THR A 37 31.36 1.06 11.91
N THR A 38 31.65 -0.16 12.36
CA THR A 38 32.49 -0.43 13.56
C THR A 38 33.98 -0.64 13.21
N ALA A 39 34.60 0.37 12.60
CA ALA A 39 36.02 0.33 12.20
C ALA A 39 36.97 0.92 13.26
N SER A 40 37.61 0.08 14.08
CA SER A 40 38.65 0.52 15.03
C SER A 40 39.92 0.97 14.29
N GLY A 41 40.24 2.27 14.33
CA GLY A 41 41.31 2.85 13.51
C GLY A 41 42.76 2.54 13.96
N THR A 42 43.68 2.66 13.01
CA THR A 42 45.11 2.90 13.25
C THR A 42 45.65 3.93 12.24
N GLU A 43 46.56 4.79 12.68
CA GLU A 43 47.15 5.85 11.85
C GLU A 43 48.08 5.30 10.77
N THR A 44 48.11 5.91 9.58
CA THR A 44 49.36 6.15 8.83
C THR A 44 49.20 7.27 7.82
N THR A 45 50.30 7.95 7.47
CA THR A 45 50.35 9.07 6.52
C THR A 45 51.04 8.65 5.21
N ASP A 46 50.61 9.19 4.06
CA ASP A 46 51.45 10.05 3.19
C ASP A 46 50.83 10.32 1.80
N ASP A 47 50.65 11.62 1.51
CA ASP A 47 51.01 12.41 0.30
C ASP A 47 50.95 11.87 -1.17
N THR A 48 50.90 12.83 -2.10
CA THR A 48 51.28 12.79 -3.55
C THR A 48 50.31 12.29 -4.65
N THR A 49 49.42 13.21 -5.06
CA THR A 49 49.31 13.74 -6.46
C THR A 49 49.26 12.83 -7.71
N ALA A 50 48.11 12.89 -8.39
CA ALA A 50 47.90 13.30 -9.79
C ALA A 50 48.52 12.54 -11.01
N GLY A 51 47.69 12.31 -12.04
CA GLY A 51 48.12 12.24 -13.45
C GLY A 51 47.37 11.22 -14.34
N PRO A 52 46.48 11.66 -15.26
CA PRO A 52 45.81 10.75 -16.22
C PRO A 52 46.67 10.48 -17.46
N THR A 53 46.35 9.44 -18.24
CA THR A 53 46.86 9.25 -19.61
C THR A 53 45.82 8.54 -20.48
N THR A 54 45.64 9.00 -21.72
CA THR A 54 44.64 8.53 -22.69
C THR A 54 45.24 7.66 -23.80
N MET A 55 44.39 6.83 -24.44
CA MET A 55 44.22 6.67 -25.92
C MET A 55 43.82 5.24 -26.35
N LEU A 56 42.57 5.10 -26.82
CA LEU A 56 42.18 4.91 -28.26
C LEU A 56 43.12 4.12 -29.21
N PRO A 57 42.58 3.44 -30.24
CA PRO A 57 41.75 2.22 -30.19
C PRO A 57 42.25 1.18 -31.23
N THR A 58 41.52 0.07 -31.48
CA THR A 58 41.67 -0.68 -32.74
C THR A 58 40.32 -1.15 -33.30
N THR A 59 40.20 -1.23 -34.62
CA THR A 59 38.96 -1.51 -35.36
C THR A 59 39.17 -2.63 -36.39
N SER A 60 38.18 -3.51 -36.57
CA SER A 60 37.80 -4.20 -37.83
C SER A 60 36.86 -5.40 -37.57
N SER A 61 35.99 -5.87 -38.47
CA SER A 61 35.07 -5.22 -39.45
C SER A 61 34.38 -6.30 -40.32
N THR A 62 33.04 -6.21 -40.52
CA THR A 62 32.26 -6.69 -41.71
C THR A 62 32.38 -8.17 -42.17
N SER A 63 31.38 -8.87 -42.75
CA SER A 63 29.94 -8.72 -43.09
C SER A 63 29.42 -10.15 -43.50
N SER A 64 28.28 -10.47 -44.14
CA SER A 64 27.25 -9.76 -44.94
C SER A 64 25.91 -10.54 -44.96
N ASP A 65 24.91 -10.05 -45.70
CA ASP A 65 23.53 -10.54 -45.85
C ASP A 65 23.33 -11.90 -46.58
N GLY A 66 22.11 -12.47 -46.56
CA GLY A 66 21.85 -13.85 -47.06
C GLY A 66 20.47 -14.32 -47.60
N THR A 67 19.45 -13.48 -47.84
CA THR A 67 18.19 -13.81 -48.61
C THR A 67 17.18 -14.84 -48.05
N ALA A 68 15.97 -14.90 -48.64
CA ALA A 68 14.78 -15.66 -48.19
C ALA A 68 13.98 -16.31 -49.35
N SER A 69 13.07 -17.27 -49.06
CA SER A 69 11.88 -17.59 -49.90
C SER A 69 10.93 -18.67 -49.31
N ASP A 70 9.63 -18.35 -49.28
CA ASP A 70 8.39 -19.15 -49.45
C ASP A 70 8.28 -20.66 -49.09
N THR A 71 7.15 -21.03 -48.47
CA THR A 71 6.19 -21.99 -49.08
C THR A 71 4.75 -21.86 -48.53
N ASP A 72 3.76 -22.25 -49.34
CA ASP A 72 2.30 -22.12 -49.12
C ASP A 72 1.67 -23.42 -48.55
N GLY A 73 0.49 -23.33 -47.90
CA GLY A 73 -0.14 -24.43 -47.15
C GLY A 73 -1.57 -24.17 -46.64
N SER A 74 -2.54 -24.00 -47.54
CA SER A 74 -3.94 -23.59 -47.24
C SER A 74 -4.85 -24.63 -46.53
N THR A 75 -6.04 -24.15 -46.11
CA THR A 75 -7.27 -24.82 -45.59
C THR A 75 -7.34 -25.11 -44.08
N GLY A 76 -8.50 -24.92 -43.42
CA GLY A 76 -9.82 -24.47 -43.92
C GLY A 76 -10.85 -24.12 -42.83
N SER A 77 -11.97 -23.51 -43.21
CA SER A 77 -13.00 -22.94 -42.32
C SER A 77 -14.21 -23.87 -42.13
N SER A 78 -14.79 -23.88 -40.91
CA SER A 78 -16.23 -24.11 -40.69
C SER A 78 -16.70 -23.72 -39.28
N ASP A 79 -17.48 -22.64 -39.18
CA ASP A 79 -18.57 -22.50 -38.18
C ASP A 79 -19.86 -23.09 -38.80
N PRO A 80 -20.76 -23.69 -38.01
CA PRO A 80 -22.03 -23.00 -37.76
C PRO A 80 -22.64 -23.22 -36.36
N SER A 81 -23.25 -22.15 -35.86
CA SER A 81 -24.13 -22.09 -34.68
C SER A 81 -25.36 -23.02 -34.69
N THR A 82 -25.95 -23.28 -33.51
CA THR A 82 -27.41 -23.17 -33.26
C THR A 82 -27.80 -23.34 -31.77
N ASP A 83 -28.62 -22.42 -31.26
CA ASP A 83 -29.45 -22.60 -30.04
C ASP A 83 -30.71 -23.44 -30.36
N PRO A 84 -31.31 -24.14 -29.38
CA PRO A 84 -32.65 -23.70 -28.96
C PRO A 84 -32.96 -23.82 -27.46
N SER A 85 -33.37 -22.71 -26.86
CA SER A 85 -34.08 -22.63 -25.57
C SER A 85 -35.36 -23.49 -25.46
N THR A 86 -35.71 -23.90 -24.23
CA THR A 86 -37.11 -23.98 -23.72
C THR A 86 -37.16 -24.02 -22.19
N ASP A 87 -37.88 -23.07 -21.57
CA ASP A 87 -38.47 -23.18 -20.23
C ASP A 87 -39.73 -24.08 -20.24
N PRO A 88 -40.11 -24.69 -19.10
CA PRO A 88 -41.53 -24.70 -18.75
C PRO A 88 -41.82 -24.46 -17.26
N SER A 89 -42.09 -23.20 -16.93
CA SER A 89 -42.84 -22.76 -15.74
C SER A 89 -44.27 -23.34 -15.69
N THR A 90 -44.78 -23.68 -14.50
CA THR A 90 -46.15 -23.29 -14.04
C THR A 90 -46.49 -23.68 -12.59
N ASP A 91 -47.25 -22.78 -11.96
CA ASP A 91 -47.85 -22.71 -10.61
C ASP A 91 -49.00 -23.76 -10.37
N PRO A 92 -49.43 -24.05 -9.11
CA PRO A 92 -50.63 -23.37 -8.56
C PRO A 92 -50.67 -23.13 -7.01
N SER A 93 -50.44 -21.88 -6.63
CA SER A 93 -51.09 -20.96 -5.66
C SER A 93 -52.42 -21.29 -4.90
N THR A 94 -52.80 -20.33 -4.02
CA THR A 94 -54.11 -20.08 -3.31
C THR A 94 -54.28 -20.76 -1.91
N ASP A 95 -55.05 -20.25 -0.92
CA ASP A 95 -56.11 -19.20 -0.86
C ASP A 95 -56.26 -18.52 0.57
N PRO A 96 -57.32 -17.79 1.02
CA PRO A 96 -57.24 -16.32 1.26
C PRO A 96 -57.85 -15.74 2.59
N SER A 97 -57.78 -14.40 2.78
CA SER A 97 -58.86 -13.45 3.22
C SER A 97 -58.24 -12.10 3.69
N THR A 98 -58.69 -10.84 3.46
CA THR A 98 -59.94 -10.12 3.07
C THR A 98 -60.86 -9.62 4.20
N ASP A 99 -60.84 -8.30 4.52
CA ASP A 99 -62.00 -7.36 4.40
C ASP A 99 -61.61 -5.86 4.67
N PRO A 100 -62.46 -4.82 4.35
CA PRO A 100 -61.99 -3.45 4.04
C PRO A 100 -62.77 -2.24 4.66
N SER A 101 -62.29 -0.99 4.43
CA SER A 101 -63.02 0.32 4.40
C SER A 101 -62.05 1.47 3.99
N THR A 102 -62.28 2.58 3.25
CA THR A 102 -63.44 3.42 2.77
C THR A 102 -64.13 4.27 3.85
N ASP A 103 -64.42 5.59 3.76
CA ASP A 103 -64.40 6.71 2.76
C ASP A 103 -64.65 8.03 3.57
N PRO A 104 -64.95 9.27 3.07
CA PRO A 104 -64.53 10.08 1.90
C PRO A 104 -63.88 11.46 2.30
N SER A 105 -63.69 12.36 1.32
CA SER A 105 -63.11 13.72 1.39
C SER A 105 -64.05 14.90 1.76
N THR A 106 -63.47 16.07 2.09
CA THR A 106 -63.97 17.43 1.71
C THR A 106 -62.88 18.51 1.77
N ASP A 107 -62.83 19.37 0.75
CA ASP A 107 -62.14 20.70 0.69
C ASP A 107 -63.20 21.83 0.83
N PRO A 108 -62.86 23.07 1.28
CA PRO A 108 -62.75 24.16 0.29
C PRO A 108 -61.77 25.33 0.63
N THR A 109 -60.83 25.58 -0.28
CA THR A 109 -60.42 26.89 -0.86
C THR A 109 -60.48 28.20 -0.03
N THR A 110 -59.36 28.94 0.02
CA THR A 110 -59.33 30.42 -0.18
C THR A 110 -58.01 30.91 -0.77
N ASP A 111 -58.08 31.62 -1.90
CA ASP A 111 -57.00 32.42 -2.51
C ASP A 111 -57.15 33.91 -2.14
N PRO A 112 -56.06 34.68 -2.09
CA PRO A 112 -56.10 36.01 -2.69
C PRO A 112 -54.82 36.43 -3.44
N THR A 113 -54.83 36.27 -4.76
CA THR A 113 -54.29 37.18 -5.79
C THR A 113 -53.25 38.24 -5.36
N GLY A 114 -52.02 38.12 -5.86
CA GLY A 114 -50.96 39.13 -5.72
C GLY A 114 -49.99 39.14 -6.90
N GLU A 115 -50.40 39.68 -8.05
CA GLU A 115 -49.54 39.82 -9.23
C GLU A 115 -48.43 40.86 -9.02
N THR A 116 -47.18 40.48 -9.31
CA THR A 116 -46.14 41.39 -9.80
C THR A 116 -45.32 40.71 -10.88
N ASP A 117 -45.52 41.10 -12.14
CA ASP A 117 -44.61 40.79 -13.25
C ASP A 117 -43.20 41.35 -12.97
N THR A 118 -42.19 40.48 -13.04
CA THR A 118 -40.88 40.84 -13.59
C THR A 118 -40.38 39.69 -14.46
N ASP A 119 -40.63 39.82 -15.76
CA ASP A 119 -40.05 39.01 -16.83
C ASP A 119 -38.51 39.11 -16.83
N THR A 120 -37.86 37.99 -16.55
CA THR A 120 -36.48 37.69 -16.96
C THR A 120 -36.44 36.25 -17.47
N ASP A 121 -37.10 36.00 -18.61
CA ASP A 121 -37.01 34.72 -19.33
C ASP A 121 -35.59 34.58 -19.94
N THR A 122 -34.67 34.04 -19.13
CA THR A 122 -33.35 33.55 -19.56
C THR A 122 -33.33 32.05 -19.39
N ASP A 123 -33.04 31.31 -20.47
CA ASP A 123 -33.14 29.84 -20.53
C ASP A 123 -32.26 29.12 -19.48
N THR A 124 -32.81 28.92 -18.28
CA THR A 124 -32.40 27.87 -17.35
C THR A 124 -33.40 26.72 -17.49
N GLU A 125 -33.33 25.97 -18.60
CA GLU A 125 -33.78 24.57 -18.52
C GLU A 125 -32.89 23.88 -17.50
N GLY A 126 -33.50 23.32 -16.46
CA GLY A 126 -32.78 22.88 -15.28
C GLY A 126 -31.87 21.70 -15.56
N LEU A 127 -30.60 21.83 -15.19
CA LEU A 127 -29.92 20.73 -14.55
C LEU A 127 -30.63 20.54 -13.21
N GLU A 128 -31.40 19.46 -13.06
CA GLU A 128 -31.82 19.01 -11.73
C GLU A 128 -30.58 18.38 -11.08
N ASP A 129 -30.06 18.99 -10.01
CA ASP A 129 -28.82 18.56 -9.37
C ASP A 129 -28.93 17.10 -8.92
N SER A 130 -28.22 16.20 -9.61
CA SER A 130 -28.42 14.75 -9.42
C SER A 130 -27.48 14.12 -8.42
N LEU A 131 -26.44 14.82 -7.98
CA LEU A 131 -25.48 14.28 -7.01
C LEU A 131 -25.89 14.60 -5.57
N LEU A 132 -25.97 13.56 -4.74
CA LEU A 132 -25.94 13.68 -3.30
C LEU A 132 -24.56 13.27 -2.79
N VAL A 133 -23.97 14.07 -1.91
CA VAL A 133 -22.72 13.75 -1.23
C VAL A 133 -22.83 14.05 0.27
N GLY A 134 -22.29 13.15 1.08
CA GLY A 134 -22.12 13.32 2.53
C GLY A 134 -20.78 12.74 2.96
N ALA A 135 -20.21 13.26 4.04
CA ALA A 135 -18.90 12.83 4.54
C ALA A 135 -18.78 13.00 6.05
N ALA A 136 -18.01 12.12 6.67
CA ALA A 136 -17.78 12.13 8.11
C ALA A 136 -16.36 11.66 8.46
N TRP A 137 -15.90 12.08 9.63
CA TRP A 137 -14.71 11.56 10.31
C TRP A 137 -15.11 10.89 11.62
N ALA A 138 -14.43 9.80 11.96
CA ALA A 138 -14.39 9.28 13.32
C ALA A 138 -12.94 9.18 13.80
N THR A 139 -12.70 9.44 15.09
CA THR A 139 -11.38 9.33 15.69
C THR A 139 -10.99 7.86 15.84
N LEU A 140 -9.71 7.53 15.67
CA LEU A 140 -9.17 6.19 15.92
C LEU A 140 -8.30 6.14 17.19
N LEU A 141 -8.22 7.25 17.92
CA LEU A 141 -7.48 7.35 19.17
C LEU A 141 -8.06 6.40 20.25
N PRO A 142 -7.24 5.61 20.97
CA PRO A 142 -7.76 4.61 21.91
C PRO A 142 -8.27 5.25 23.22
N GLU A 143 -9.38 4.77 23.76
CA GLU A 143 -9.99 5.37 24.96
C GLU A 143 -9.16 5.21 26.25
N VAL A 144 -9.29 6.20 27.15
CA VAL A 144 -8.82 6.19 28.54
C VAL A 144 -9.95 6.73 29.43
N ASP A 145 -10.34 5.98 30.48
CA ASP A 145 -11.51 6.26 31.32
C ASP A 145 -12.84 6.38 30.50
N GLY A 146 -12.92 5.74 29.33
CA GLY A 146 -14.08 5.71 28.43
C GLY A 146 -14.25 6.94 27.54
N ALA A 147 -13.15 7.62 27.19
CA ALA A 147 -13.12 8.71 26.23
C ALA A 147 -11.71 8.95 25.66
N THR A 148 -11.61 9.70 24.55
CA THR A 148 -10.34 10.24 24.03
C THR A 148 -9.94 11.58 24.69
N ALA A 149 -10.59 11.96 25.79
CA ALA A 149 -10.51 13.30 26.41
C ALA A 149 -9.15 13.66 27.07
N TYR A 150 -8.11 12.87 26.84
CA TYR A 150 -6.71 13.20 27.11
C TYR A 150 -6.05 13.96 25.92
N PHE A 151 -6.74 14.05 24.78
CA PHE A 151 -6.33 14.75 23.56
C PHE A 151 -7.56 15.38 22.89
N ASP A 152 -7.65 16.71 22.84
CA ASP A 152 -8.77 17.40 22.16
C ASP A 152 -8.37 17.86 20.74
N PRO A 153 -8.79 17.18 19.67
CA PRO A 153 -8.37 17.50 18.30
C PRO A 153 -8.83 18.87 17.78
N ILE A 154 -9.76 19.56 18.47
CA ILE A 154 -10.36 20.81 17.99
C ILE A 154 -10.09 21.99 18.94
N ALA A 155 -10.05 21.77 20.25
CA ALA A 155 -9.94 22.81 21.28
C ALA A 155 -8.64 22.81 22.09
N GLU A 156 -7.85 21.73 22.07
CA GLU A 156 -6.42 21.86 22.38
C GLU A 156 -5.69 22.41 21.15
N ALA A 157 -4.63 23.17 21.39
CA ALA A 157 -3.80 23.67 20.28
C ALA A 157 -3.19 22.46 19.57
N PRO A 158 -3.08 22.48 18.23
CA PRO A 158 -2.73 21.28 17.47
C PRO A 158 -1.38 20.69 17.88
N PRO A 159 -1.12 19.41 17.56
CA PRO A 159 0.25 18.91 17.37
C PRO A 159 0.97 19.95 16.54
N LEU A 160 2.01 20.54 17.12
CA LEU A 160 2.33 21.95 16.91
C LEU A 160 2.18 22.38 15.45
N GLY A 161 1.60 23.56 15.23
CA GLY A 161 1.99 24.39 14.09
C GLY A 161 3.46 24.75 14.27
N LEU A 162 4.33 23.76 13.98
CA LEU A 162 5.77 23.75 14.20
C LEU A 162 6.32 25.00 13.54
N ALA A 163 6.66 25.97 14.38
CA ALA A 163 7.08 27.28 13.92
C ALA A 163 8.36 27.11 13.10
N PRO A 164 8.59 27.88 12.02
CA PRO A 164 9.75 27.67 11.18
C PRO A 164 11.07 27.58 11.96
N GLY A 165 11.76 26.45 11.81
CA GLY A 165 12.95 26.04 12.56
C GLY A 165 12.70 25.22 13.84
N ASP A 166 11.48 24.81 14.14
CA ASP A 166 11.17 23.88 15.25
C ASP A 166 11.60 22.45 14.87
N PRO A 167 12.52 21.82 15.63
CA PRO A 167 13.00 20.46 15.32
C PRO A 167 11.94 19.37 15.52
N GLY A 168 10.71 19.71 15.96
CA GLY A 168 9.59 18.78 16.07
C GLY A 168 9.88 17.65 17.05
N LEU A 169 10.41 17.96 18.23
CA LEU A 169 10.86 16.99 19.24
C LEU A 169 9.81 16.65 20.30
N ASP A 170 8.58 17.11 20.15
CA ASP A 170 7.49 16.82 21.09
C ASP A 170 6.76 15.52 20.67
N PRO A 171 6.84 14.42 21.44
CA PRO A 171 6.07 13.21 21.17
C PRO A 171 4.57 13.35 21.50
N GLY A 172 4.15 14.45 22.11
CA GLY A 172 2.77 14.72 22.51
C GLY A 172 2.39 14.08 23.85
N VAL A 173 1.09 13.76 24.00
CA VAL A 173 0.50 13.38 25.30
C VAL A 173 0.92 11.96 25.68
N PHE A 174 1.57 11.82 26.84
CA PHE A 174 1.93 10.50 27.38
C PHE A 174 0.74 9.84 28.09
N VAL A 175 0.49 8.58 27.76
CA VAL A 175 -0.54 7.71 28.32
C VAL A 175 0.13 6.45 28.89
N GLU A 176 -0.08 6.19 30.18
CA GLU A 176 0.45 4.97 30.83
C GLU A 176 -0.17 3.71 30.24
N ALA A 177 -1.50 3.64 30.12
CA ALA A 177 -2.22 2.51 29.54
C ALA A 177 -3.58 2.95 28.93
N TRP A 178 -3.99 2.24 27.87
CA TRP A 178 -5.29 2.36 27.21
C TRP A 178 -6.33 1.46 27.88
N ASP A 179 -7.61 1.80 27.79
CA ASP A 179 -8.70 0.98 28.36
C ASP A 179 -8.77 -0.44 27.73
N VAL A 180 -8.35 -0.55 26.48
CA VAL A 180 -8.22 -1.79 25.69
C VAL A 180 -6.89 -2.54 25.91
N GLY A 181 -6.01 -2.06 26.80
CA GLY A 181 -4.69 -2.65 27.05
C GLY A 181 -3.64 -2.28 25.98
N THR A 182 -2.55 -3.05 25.89
CA THR A 182 -1.39 -2.75 25.03
C THR A 182 -1.79 -2.66 23.56
N ILE A 183 -1.43 -1.56 22.89
CA ILE A 183 -1.54 -1.39 21.44
C ILE A 183 -0.14 -1.33 20.87
N ALA A 184 0.09 -2.11 19.81
CA ALA A 184 1.36 -2.17 19.11
C ALA A 184 1.38 -1.18 17.95
N ILE A 185 2.52 -0.53 17.71
CA ILE A 185 2.75 0.45 16.62
C ILE A 185 4.16 0.27 16.02
N GLY A 186 4.48 0.99 14.94
CA GLY A 186 5.80 0.90 14.30
C GLY A 186 6.02 -0.46 13.66
N ASN A 187 5.09 -0.88 12.79
CA ASN A 187 4.98 -2.24 12.24
C ASN A 187 4.82 -3.32 13.35
N GLY A 188 4.09 -2.99 14.42
CA GLY A 188 3.79 -3.87 15.56
C GLY A 188 4.88 -3.98 16.64
N ARG A 189 6.02 -3.30 16.47
CA ARG A 189 7.24 -3.58 17.26
C ARG A 189 7.21 -3.13 18.71
N LEU A 190 6.43 -2.10 19.05
CA LEU A 190 6.50 -1.44 20.35
C LEU A 190 5.11 -1.04 20.87
N SER A 191 4.96 -1.07 22.19
CA SER A 191 3.79 -0.50 22.90
C SER A 191 3.70 1.01 22.66
N SER A 192 2.52 1.49 22.25
CA SER A 192 2.22 2.92 22.18
C SER A 192 1.99 3.52 23.56
N HIS A 193 2.68 4.62 23.88
CA HIS A 193 2.52 5.37 25.13
C HIS A 193 2.49 6.90 24.92
N TRP A 194 2.62 7.38 23.69
CA TRP A 194 2.48 8.80 23.35
C TRP A 194 1.46 8.98 22.23
N VAL A 195 0.73 10.10 22.23
CA VAL A 195 -0.10 10.55 21.12
C VAL A 195 0.40 11.91 20.69
N HIS A 196 1.06 11.95 19.52
CA HIS A 196 1.48 13.19 18.89
C HIS A 196 0.27 13.88 18.27
N ASP A 197 -0.50 13.15 17.46
CA ASP A 197 -1.65 13.68 16.73
C ASP A 197 -2.81 12.68 16.56
N GLU A 198 -3.93 13.17 16.03
CA GLU A 198 -5.13 12.36 15.77
C GLU A 198 -5.01 11.54 14.48
N ILE A 199 -4.90 10.22 14.66
CA ILE A 199 -5.31 9.22 13.67
C ILE A 199 -6.83 9.18 13.54
N ARG A 200 -7.34 9.17 12.30
CA ARG A 200 -8.79 9.14 12.01
C ARG A 200 -9.16 8.06 10.99
N THR A 201 -10.45 7.80 10.88
CA THR A 201 -11.06 7.21 9.69
C THR A 201 -12.00 8.24 9.07
N GLY A 202 -12.07 8.25 7.74
CA GLY A 202 -12.90 9.18 6.99
C GLY A 202 -13.66 8.47 5.89
N ALA A 203 -14.96 8.76 5.82
CA ALA A 203 -15.87 8.24 4.81
C ALA A 203 -16.45 9.38 3.98
N ILE A 204 -16.62 9.14 2.68
CA ILE A 204 -17.43 9.95 1.78
C ILE A 204 -18.41 9.02 1.04
N ALA A 205 -19.69 9.37 1.09
CA ALA A 205 -20.77 8.70 0.39
C ALA A 205 -21.19 9.58 -0.79
N ILE A 206 -21.26 9.01 -2.00
CA ILE A 206 -21.61 9.70 -3.25
C ILE A 206 -22.69 8.90 -3.96
N GLN A 207 -23.82 9.54 -4.28
CA GLN A 207 -24.94 8.96 -5.02
C GLN A 207 -25.27 9.84 -6.23
N ASP A 208 -25.40 9.25 -7.42
CA ASP A 208 -26.04 9.90 -8.57
C ASP A 208 -27.50 9.44 -8.69
N LEU A 209 -28.44 10.37 -8.50
CA LEU A 209 -29.88 10.17 -8.61
C LEU A 209 -30.33 9.83 -10.04
N GLN A 210 -29.49 10.06 -11.05
CA GLN A 210 -29.72 9.55 -12.42
C GLN A 210 -29.29 8.08 -12.59
N ASN A 211 -28.53 7.49 -11.65
CA ASN A 211 -28.11 6.10 -11.77
C ASN A 211 -29.32 5.14 -11.67
N PRO A 212 -29.56 4.28 -12.69
CA PRO A 212 -30.76 3.44 -12.75
C PRO A 212 -30.75 2.24 -11.78
N LEU A 213 -29.64 2.02 -11.07
CA LEU A 213 -29.47 1.00 -10.03
C LEU A 213 -29.62 1.60 -8.61
N ASP A 214 -29.73 2.92 -8.49
CA ASP A 214 -29.86 3.65 -7.21
C ASP A 214 -28.67 3.40 -6.25
N GLU A 215 -27.47 3.18 -6.79
CA GLU A 215 -26.26 2.82 -6.03
C GLU A 215 -25.57 4.01 -5.35
N ILE A 216 -24.83 3.73 -4.27
CA ILE A 216 -24.07 4.72 -3.50
C ILE A 216 -22.61 4.23 -3.43
N LEU A 217 -21.68 5.02 -3.95
CA LEU A 217 -20.24 4.84 -3.74
C LEU A 217 -19.88 5.25 -2.31
N VAL A 218 -19.18 4.39 -1.58
CA VAL A 218 -18.60 4.67 -0.27
C VAL A 218 -17.09 4.53 -0.38
N MET A 219 -16.38 5.66 -0.35
CA MET A 219 -14.92 5.67 -0.22
C MET A 219 -14.58 5.86 1.26
N LEU A 220 -13.84 4.90 1.83
CA LEU A 220 -13.47 4.84 3.24
C LEU A 220 -11.95 4.75 3.36
N THR A 221 -11.34 5.58 4.19
CA THR A 221 -9.90 5.55 4.51
C THR A 221 -9.68 5.53 6.02
N ALA A 222 -8.53 5.03 6.47
CA ALA A 222 -8.15 4.98 7.88
C ALA A 222 -6.63 5.15 8.08
N ASP A 223 -6.24 5.88 9.12
CA ASP A 223 -4.85 6.18 9.50
C ASP A 223 -4.16 5.01 10.22
N ILE A 224 -4.20 3.84 9.60
CA ILE A 224 -3.70 2.55 10.08
C ILE A 224 -2.71 1.92 9.09
N TYR A 225 -2.00 0.88 9.55
CA TYR A 225 -0.95 0.23 8.77
C TYR A 225 -1.50 -0.53 7.55
N MET A 226 -2.44 -1.47 7.70
CA MET A 226 -3.06 -2.17 6.55
C MET A 226 -4.33 -2.93 6.96
N MET A 227 -5.21 -3.26 6.01
CA MET A 227 -6.31 -4.20 6.26
C MET A 227 -6.41 -5.27 5.18
N PHE A 228 -6.59 -6.52 5.60
CA PHE A 228 -6.87 -7.63 4.70
C PHE A 228 -8.35 -7.70 4.33
N GLY A 229 -8.69 -8.28 3.19
CA GLY A 229 -10.07 -8.41 2.71
C GLY A 229 -11.05 -9.00 3.75
N PRO A 230 -10.74 -10.10 4.47
CA PRO A 230 -11.57 -10.65 5.54
C PRO A 230 -11.79 -9.70 6.73
N ASP A 231 -10.89 -8.73 6.93
CA ASP A 231 -10.99 -7.74 7.99
C ASP A 231 -11.88 -6.56 7.56
N ILE A 232 -11.84 -6.22 6.27
CA ILE A 232 -12.75 -5.26 5.63
C ILE A 232 -14.19 -5.80 5.61
N GLU A 233 -14.40 -7.11 5.49
CA GLU A 233 -15.72 -7.74 5.65
C GLU A 233 -16.36 -7.44 7.02
N ILE A 234 -15.58 -7.32 8.11
CA ILE A 234 -16.09 -6.97 9.45
C ILE A 234 -16.68 -5.56 9.44
N VAL A 235 -15.97 -4.60 8.84
CA VAL A 235 -16.46 -3.21 8.71
C VAL A 235 -17.75 -3.19 7.89
N GLN A 236 -17.81 -3.93 6.78
CA GLN A 236 -19.01 -4.00 5.94
C GLN A 236 -20.20 -4.67 6.67
N GLU A 237 -19.95 -5.71 7.47
CA GLU A 237 -20.97 -6.34 8.34
C GLU A 237 -21.49 -5.34 9.39
N LYS A 238 -20.61 -4.56 10.03
CA LYS A 238 -21.00 -3.52 11.01
C LYS A 238 -21.78 -2.37 10.37
N VAL A 239 -21.34 -1.87 9.21
CA VAL A 239 -22.10 -0.86 8.42
C VAL A 239 -23.49 -1.39 8.11
N LYS A 240 -23.61 -2.66 7.70
CA LYS A 240 -24.90 -3.29 7.40
C LYS A 240 -25.84 -3.30 8.61
N GLU A 241 -25.34 -3.54 9.82
CA GLU A 241 -26.15 -3.49 11.04
C GLU A 241 -26.62 -2.06 11.39
N LEU A 242 -25.80 -1.04 11.10
CA LEU A 242 -26.14 0.37 11.32
C LEU A 242 -27.16 0.92 10.31
N VAL A 243 -26.94 0.71 9.00
CA VAL A 243 -27.80 1.28 7.94
C VAL A 243 -28.97 0.38 7.52
N GLY A 244 -28.90 -0.92 7.85
CA GLY A 244 -29.90 -1.94 7.51
C GLY A 244 -29.85 -2.43 6.06
N ASP A 245 -30.41 -3.62 5.81
CA ASP A 245 -30.36 -4.33 4.52
C ASP A 245 -30.74 -3.44 3.32
N ALA A 246 -31.75 -2.57 3.46
CA ALA A 246 -32.33 -1.80 2.36
C ALA A 246 -31.41 -0.67 1.84
N ILE A 247 -30.55 -0.12 2.69
CA ILE A 247 -29.48 0.80 2.26
C ILE A 247 -28.25 -0.02 1.85
N TYR A 248 -27.87 -1.01 2.66
CA TYR A 248 -26.64 -1.77 2.46
C TYR A 248 -26.50 -2.41 1.07
N VAL A 249 -27.58 -2.96 0.49
CA VAL A 249 -27.52 -3.56 -0.86
C VAL A 249 -27.20 -2.57 -1.99
N ARG A 250 -27.34 -1.26 -1.74
CA ARG A 250 -27.03 -0.16 -2.67
C ARG A 250 -25.58 0.29 -2.57
N LEU A 251 -24.88 -0.05 -1.48
CA LEU A 251 -23.52 0.43 -1.21
C LEU A 251 -22.48 -0.27 -2.07
N ARG A 252 -21.51 0.48 -2.57
CA ARG A 252 -20.38 0.02 -3.37
C ARG A 252 -19.10 0.59 -2.75
N PHE A 253 -18.22 -0.27 -2.27
CA PHE A 253 -17.13 0.14 -1.37
C PHE A 253 -15.78 0.26 -2.08
N THR A 254 -14.98 1.25 -1.66
CA THR A 254 -13.51 1.21 -1.73
C THR A 254 -12.97 1.53 -0.33
N VAL A 255 -12.43 0.52 0.37
CA VAL A 255 -11.87 0.67 1.72
C VAL A 255 -10.35 0.62 1.63
N SER A 256 -9.68 1.70 2.01
CA SER A 256 -8.23 1.89 1.94
C SER A 256 -7.63 2.06 3.35
N SER A 257 -6.37 1.66 3.52
CA SER A 257 -5.51 2.10 4.63
C SER A 257 -4.53 3.13 4.11
N SER A 258 -4.30 4.24 4.82
CA SER A 258 -3.31 5.24 4.41
C SER A 258 -1.86 4.73 4.44
N HIS A 259 -1.64 3.53 5.00
CA HIS A 259 -0.35 2.88 5.21
C HIS A 259 0.49 3.59 6.28
N ASN A 260 -0.19 3.98 7.36
CA ASN A 260 0.40 4.70 8.47
C ASN A 260 1.22 3.77 9.37
N HIS A 261 2.54 3.89 9.29
CA HIS A 261 3.47 3.09 10.10
C HIS A 261 3.50 3.51 11.58
N MET A 262 3.00 4.70 11.92
CA MET A 262 2.77 5.14 13.31
C MET A 262 1.31 4.95 13.76
N GLY A 263 0.50 4.28 12.94
CA GLY A 263 -0.82 3.79 13.31
C GLY A 263 -0.74 2.44 14.04
N PRO A 264 -1.79 2.06 14.78
CA PRO A 264 -1.93 0.75 15.41
C PRO A 264 -1.76 -0.44 14.46
N ASP A 265 -1.11 -1.51 14.95
CA ASP A 265 -0.90 -2.73 14.18
C ASP A 265 -2.23 -3.41 13.88
N THR A 266 -2.46 -3.50 12.58
CA THR A 266 -3.61 -4.09 11.90
C THR A 266 -3.16 -5.17 10.91
N SER A 267 -1.84 -5.41 10.81
CA SER A 267 -1.22 -6.51 10.08
C SER A 267 -1.15 -7.79 10.93
N GLY A 268 -0.90 -7.67 12.23
CA GLY A 268 -0.79 -8.78 13.18
C GLY A 268 0.56 -9.49 13.23
N LEU A 269 1.60 -8.87 12.67
CA LEU A 269 2.99 -9.36 12.74
C LEU A 269 3.42 -9.64 14.19
N GLU A 270 3.07 -8.75 15.13
CA GLU A 270 3.37 -8.89 16.57
C GLU A 270 2.08 -9.10 17.41
N ALA A 271 1.01 -9.57 16.74
CA ALA A 271 -0.37 -9.76 17.20
C ALA A 271 -1.24 -8.48 17.34
N ILE A 272 -2.41 -8.51 16.70
CA ILE A 272 -3.44 -7.46 16.75
C ILE A 272 -4.12 -7.47 18.13
N ASN A 273 -4.28 -6.30 18.76
CA ASN A 273 -5.11 -6.17 19.95
C ASN A 273 -6.60 -6.35 19.57
N PRO A 274 -7.32 -7.36 20.10
CA PRO A 274 -8.69 -7.66 19.68
C PRO A 274 -9.71 -6.63 20.14
N ASP A 275 -9.55 -6.07 21.34
CA ASP A 275 -10.48 -5.09 21.91
C ASP A 275 -10.33 -3.73 21.20
N TYR A 276 -9.10 -3.35 20.82
CA TYR A 276 -8.87 -2.20 19.95
C TYR A 276 -9.37 -2.44 18.53
N PHE A 277 -9.22 -3.64 17.97
CA PHE A 277 -9.67 -3.94 16.61
C PHE A 277 -11.21 -3.90 16.46
N GLU A 278 -11.94 -4.35 17.49
CA GLU A 278 -13.39 -4.16 17.56
C GLU A 278 -13.77 -2.67 17.61
N TYR A 279 -13.09 -1.87 18.44
CA TYR A 279 -13.29 -0.40 18.49
C TYR A 279 -13.00 0.28 17.14
N LEU A 280 -11.85 -0.01 16.52
CA LEU A 280 -11.44 0.49 15.20
C LEU A 280 -12.53 0.22 14.15
N THR A 281 -13.01 -1.02 14.08
CA THR A 281 -14.02 -1.40 13.09
C THR A 281 -15.42 -0.86 13.41
N ASP A 282 -15.74 -0.55 14.67
CA ASP A 282 -16.92 0.23 15.04
C ASP A 282 -16.81 1.68 14.55
N GLN A 283 -15.69 2.38 14.79
CA GLN A 283 -15.49 3.76 14.34
C GLN A 283 -15.53 3.89 12.80
N MET A 284 -14.92 2.94 12.09
CA MET A 284 -14.98 2.86 10.63
C MET A 284 -16.42 2.67 10.11
N ALA A 285 -17.23 1.85 10.80
CA ALA A 285 -18.62 1.63 10.42
C ALA A 285 -19.52 2.83 10.74
N LEU A 286 -19.27 3.52 11.86
CA LEU A 286 -19.95 4.76 12.24
C LEU A 286 -19.68 5.87 11.23
N ALA A 287 -18.42 6.11 10.84
CA ALA A 287 -18.08 7.11 9.84
C ALA A 287 -18.83 6.91 8.51
N VAL A 288 -18.97 5.66 8.05
CA VAL A 288 -19.78 5.34 6.86
C VAL A 288 -21.27 5.60 7.09
N ALA A 289 -21.82 5.21 8.24
CA ALA A 289 -23.24 5.41 8.54
C ALA A 289 -23.60 6.91 8.62
N ASP A 290 -22.75 7.73 9.25
CA ASP A 290 -22.92 9.17 9.37
C ASP A 290 -22.75 9.86 8.00
N ALA A 291 -21.73 9.49 7.21
CA ALA A 291 -21.55 10.00 5.84
C ALA A 291 -22.75 9.70 4.92
N ILE A 292 -23.44 8.57 5.13
CA ILE A 292 -24.69 8.23 4.42
C ILE A 292 -25.88 9.03 4.95
N ALA A 293 -25.93 9.33 6.26
CA ALA A 293 -27.01 10.08 6.89
C ALA A 293 -26.98 11.58 6.51
N ASP A 294 -25.79 12.16 6.38
CA ASP A 294 -25.56 13.57 6.07
C ASP A 294 -25.42 13.87 4.56
N MET A 295 -25.85 12.96 3.68
CA MET A 295 -25.86 13.19 2.23
C MET A 295 -26.79 14.33 1.82
N GLN A 296 -26.23 15.35 1.16
CA GLN A 296 -26.92 16.56 0.70
C GLN A 296 -26.64 16.84 -0.80
N PRO A 297 -27.46 17.65 -1.50
CA PRO A 297 -27.22 18.03 -2.89
C PRO A 297 -25.86 18.72 -3.08
N ALA A 298 -25.07 18.22 -4.02
CA ALA A 298 -23.68 18.60 -4.19
C ALA A 298 -23.25 18.75 -5.65
N HIS A 299 -22.16 19.50 -5.88
CA HIS A 299 -21.37 19.47 -7.10
C HIS A 299 -19.96 18.96 -6.80
N LEU A 300 -19.31 18.34 -7.79
CA LEU A 300 -17.93 17.87 -7.68
C LEU A 300 -16.98 18.77 -8.48
N LYS A 301 -15.80 19.05 -7.93
CA LYS A 301 -14.62 19.50 -8.68
C LYS A 301 -13.57 18.41 -8.69
N VAL A 302 -12.85 18.27 -9.79
CA VAL A 302 -11.73 17.33 -9.90
C VAL A 302 -10.51 18.02 -10.48
N ALA A 303 -9.34 17.80 -9.87
CA ALA A 303 -8.06 18.31 -10.31
C ALA A 303 -7.01 17.19 -10.39
N ARG A 304 -6.04 17.37 -11.28
CA ARG A 304 -4.84 16.55 -11.44
C ARG A 304 -3.64 17.45 -11.61
N SER A 305 -2.51 17.12 -11.00
CA SER A 305 -1.26 17.82 -11.21
C SER A 305 -0.04 16.91 -10.96
N GLU A 306 1.17 17.47 -11.08
CA GLU A 306 2.44 16.78 -10.79
C GLU A 306 3.11 17.36 -9.54
N TYR A 307 3.40 16.51 -8.56
CA TYR A 307 3.90 16.89 -7.24
C TYR A 307 4.81 15.80 -6.65
N GLN A 308 6.08 16.17 -6.35
CA GLN A 308 7.13 15.29 -5.82
C GLN A 308 7.70 15.78 -4.47
N PHE A 309 7.19 16.88 -3.90
CA PHE A 309 7.76 17.45 -2.69
C PHE A 309 7.55 16.53 -1.48
N GLY A 310 8.65 15.97 -0.97
CA GLY A 310 8.61 14.96 0.10
C GLY A 310 8.31 13.54 -0.37
N LEU A 311 8.53 13.24 -1.65
CA LEU A 311 8.33 11.92 -2.26
C LEU A 311 9.62 11.50 -2.96
N ALA A 312 10.14 10.32 -2.61
CA ALA A 312 11.29 9.70 -3.24
C ALA A 312 11.13 8.17 -3.27
N ASP A 313 11.36 7.58 -4.43
CA ASP A 313 11.55 6.14 -4.61
C ASP A 313 12.89 5.69 -3.99
N GLN A 314 12.97 4.46 -3.47
CA GLN A 314 14.08 4.00 -2.62
C GLN A 314 14.57 2.57 -2.91
N ALA A 315 13.78 1.73 -3.57
CA ALA A 315 14.29 0.57 -4.32
C ALA A 315 14.53 0.96 -5.79
N ALA A 316 15.29 0.14 -6.53
CA ALA A 316 15.62 0.42 -7.93
C ALA A 316 14.88 -0.57 -8.87
N PRO A 317 14.41 -0.15 -10.05
CA PRO A 317 14.65 1.15 -10.70
C PRO A 317 13.90 2.34 -10.06
N TYR A 318 14.58 3.46 -9.86
CA TYR A 318 14.02 4.63 -9.17
C TYR A 318 13.01 5.39 -10.05
N LEU A 319 11.73 5.08 -9.91
CA LEU A 319 10.61 5.52 -10.73
C LEU A 319 9.55 6.26 -9.90
N VAL A 320 9.71 7.58 -9.79
CA VAL A 320 8.76 8.44 -9.09
C VAL A 320 7.52 8.74 -9.93
N ASP A 321 6.33 8.26 -9.54
CA ASP A 321 5.04 8.78 -10.00
C ASP A 321 4.69 10.09 -9.27
N PRO A 322 4.61 11.24 -9.96
CA PRO A 322 4.26 12.52 -9.35
C PRO A 322 2.74 12.79 -9.30
N THR A 323 1.89 11.84 -9.73
CA THR A 323 0.50 12.12 -10.11
C THR A 323 -0.43 12.37 -8.91
N LEU A 324 -0.51 13.62 -8.48
CA LEU A 324 -1.48 14.10 -7.50
C LEU A 324 -2.87 14.24 -8.14
N HIS A 325 -3.89 13.70 -7.48
CA HIS A 325 -5.30 13.99 -7.78
C HIS A 325 -6.02 14.55 -6.57
N THR A 326 -6.95 15.47 -6.82
CA THR A 326 -7.86 16.02 -5.80
C THR A 326 -9.31 15.97 -6.28
N LEU A 327 -10.22 15.46 -5.46
CA LEU A 327 -11.67 15.57 -5.61
C LEU A 327 -12.20 16.47 -4.50
N GLN A 328 -13.12 17.38 -4.79
CA GLN A 328 -13.82 18.19 -3.78
C GLN A 328 -15.32 18.20 -4.04
N ALA A 329 -16.10 17.92 -3.00
CA ALA A 329 -17.55 18.03 -3.01
C ALA A 329 -17.99 19.34 -2.34
N ILE A 330 -18.94 20.05 -2.96
CA ILE A 330 -19.37 21.40 -2.59
C ILE A 330 -20.89 21.41 -2.54
N SER A 331 -21.49 22.10 -1.56
CA SER A 331 -22.95 22.21 -1.47
C SER A 331 -23.54 23.00 -2.64
N VAL A 332 -24.71 22.55 -3.12
CA VAL A 332 -25.52 23.30 -4.11
C VAL A 332 -26.08 24.60 -3.51
N ASP A 333 -26.40 24.60 -2.21
CA ASP A 333 -27.04 25.73 -1.53
C ASP A 333 -26.07 26.91 -1.26
N ASP A 334 -24.79 26.62 -1.04
CA ASP A 334 -23.71 27.63 -0.97
C ASP A 334 -22.39 27.08 -1.54
N PRO A 335 -21.91 27.60 -2.70
CA PRO A 335 -20.60 27.24 -3.27
C PRO A 335 -19.36 27.63 -2.44
N GLN A 336 -19.52 28.11 -1.21
CA GLN A 336 -18.46 28.25 -0.21
C GLN A 336 -18.52 27.18 0.89
N ASP A 337 -19.62 26.42 0.98
CA ASP A 337 -19.77 25.31 1.93
C ASP A 337 -19.22 24.03 1.29
N ILE A 338 -18.09 23.55 1.82
CA ILE A 338 -17.38 22.38 1.31
C ILE A 338 -17.87 21.16 2.11
N ILE A 339 -18.32 20.12 1.41
CA ILE A 339 -18.80 18.89 2.04
C ILE A 339 -17.62 17.95 2.35
N ALA A 340 -16.68 17.83 1.42
CA ALA A 340 -15.52 16.96 1.56
C ALA A 340 -14.39 17.33 0.59
N THR A 341 -13.16 16.93 0.89
CA THR A 341 -12.07 16.85 -0.08
C THR A 341 -11.36 15.49 0.03
N VAL A 342 -11.01 14.86 -1.10
CA VAL A 342 -10.27 13.59 -1.16
C VAL A 342 -8.98 13.83 -1.97
N VAL A 343 -7.84 13.44 -1.41
CA VAL A 343 -6.51 13.58 -2.02
C VAL A 343 -5.92 12.20 -2.26
N GLN A 344 -5.54 11.90 -3.51
CA GLN A 344 -4.85 10.66 -3.90
C GLN A 344 -3.43 10.98 -4.36
N TRP A 345 -2.42 10.42 -3.68
CA TRP A 345 -0.99 10.64 -3.99
C TRP A 345 -0.11 9.45 -3.60
N GLN A 346 1.06 9.29 -4.23
CA GLN A 346 1.89 8.08 -4.22
C GLN A 346 3.00 8.13 -3.15
N ASN A 347 2.64 8.11 -1.85
CA ASN A 347 3.65 8.31 -0.80
C ASN A 347 3.32 7.60 0.53
N HIS A 348 4.31 6.97 1.16
CA HIS A 348 4.21 6.30 2.46
C HIS A 348 4.15 7.29 3.66
N PRO A 349 3.16 7.21 4.56
CA PRO A 349 3.16 8.00 5.82
C PRO A 349 4.17 7.51 6.88
N GLU A 350 5.47 7.59 6.59
CA GLU A 350 6.55 7.04 7.42
C GLU A 350 7.69 8.02 7.76
N ALA A 351 7.52 9.32 7.52
CA ALA A 351 8.54 10.34 7.84
C ALA A 351 9.11 10.32 9.28
N PRO A 352 8.40 9.80 10.32
CA PRO A 352 8.97 9.58 11.66
C PRO A 352 9.24 8.09 12.01
N LEU A 353 9.13 7.13 11.08
CA LEU A 353 9.38 5.70 11.34
C LEU A 353 10.86 5.46 11.68
N GLY A 354 11.17 4.86 12.83
CA GLY A 354 12.56 4.66 13.27
C GLY A 354 13.27 5.99 13.53
N TRP A 355 12.65 6.82 14.36
CA TRP A 355 13.15 8.11 14.82
C TRP A 355 12.61 8.38 16.23
N GLY A 356 13.37 9.13 17.03
CA GLY A 356 12.99 9.47 18.42
C GLY A 356 14.02 9.11 19.49
N LYS A 357 15.19 8.51 19.13
CA LYS A 357 16.31 8.24 20.06
C LYS A 357 16.78 9.49 20.82
N GLN A 358 16.56 10.67 20.26
CA GLN A 358 16.88 11.96 20.88
C GLN A 358 15.80 12.50 21.85
N ILE A 359 14.59 11.91 21.85
CA ILE A 359 13.49 12.28 22.74
C ILE A 359 13.59 11.40 24.00
N LEU A 360 14.04 11.98 25.11
CA LEU A 360 14.13 11.28 26.39
C LEU A 360 12.80 11.38 27.15
N ALA A 361 12.26 10.23 27.55
CA ALA A 361 11.09 10.13 28.41
C ALA A 361 11.39 10.69 29.81
N GLU A 362 10.45 11.45 30.40
CA GLU A 362 10.59 12.03 31.73
C GLU A 362 10.94 10.97 32.80
N PRO A 363 11.56 11.34 33.95
CA PRO A 363 11.92 10.37 34.98
C PRO A 363 10.76 9.55 35.57
N ALA A 364 9.51 10.01 35.42
CA ALA A 364 8.32 9.23 35.76
C ALA A 364 7.95 8.23 34.64
N GLN A 365 7.90 8.70 33.39
CA GLN A 365 7.65 7.89 32.19
C GLN A 365 8.70 6.78 32.04
N SER A 366 9.99 7.13 32.15
CA SER A 366 11.10 6.16 32.17
C SER A 366 10.94 5.11 33.27
N ALA A 367 10.49 5.51 34.47
CA ALA A 367 10.26 4.57 35.57
C ALA A 367 9.04 3.66 35.38
N TYR A 368 8.04 4.09 34.60
CA TYR A 368 6.92 3.28 34.16
C TYR A 368 7.37 2.24 33.13
N LEU A 369 7.99 2.69 32.03
CA LEU A 369 8.47 1.84 30.93
C LEU A 369 9.47 0.78 31.43
N MET A 370 10.41 1.16 32.31
CA MET A 370 11.34 0.22 32.96
C MET A 370 10.67 -0.78 33.91
N ALA A 371 9.46 -0.51 34.42
CA ALA A 371 8.74 -1.44 35.28
C ALA A 371 7.99 -2.52 34.49
N ASN A 372 7.68 -2.26 33.22
CA ASN A 372 6.92 -3.15 32.33
C ASN A 372 7.78 -3.90 31.29
N ASP A 373 9.10 -3.62 31.21
CA ASP A 373 10.02 -4.11 30.16
C ASP A 373 9.82 -3.40 28.78
N GLU A 374 9.17 -2.23 28.78
CA GLU A 374 8.80 -1.42 27.59
C GLU A 374 9.76 -0.24 27.32
N CYS A 375 10.93 -0.23 27.97
CA CYS A 375 11.91 0.86 27.91
C CYS A 375 12.95 0.64 26.81
N PHE A 376 12.84 1.36 25.68
CA PHE A 376 13.92 1.44 24.70
C PHE A 376 15.04 2.37 25.20
N THR A 377 16.29 1.88 25.32
CA THR A 377 17.42 2.70 25.80
C THR A 377 18.81 2.17 25.41
N GLU A 378 19.77 3.09 25.22
CA GLU A 378 21.20 2.82 25.09
C GLU A 378 21.98 2.90 26.43
N ASP A 379 21.40 3.49 27.49
CA ASP A 379 22.03 3.75 28.79
C ASP A 379 21.14 3.25 29.95
N GLU A 380 21.71 2.77 31.08
CA GLU A 380 20.95 2.14 32.19
C GLU A 380 19.96 3.07 32.97
N MET A 381 19.58 4.25 32.45
CA MET A 381 18.93 5.31 33.24
C MET A 381 17.74 6.09 32.64
N ASN A 382 17.60 6.22 31.31
CA ASN A 382 16.49 6.99 30.70
C ASN A 382 15.96 6.26 29.46
N CYS A 383 14.64 6.19 29.25
CA CYS A 383 14.06 5.60 28.05
C CYS A 383 13.94 6.66 26.93
N HIS A 384 13.93 6.22 25.68
CA HIS A 384 13.63 7.02 24.50
C HIS A 384 12.15 6.87 24.11
N ALA A 385 11.60 7.81 23.33
CA ALA A 385 10.24 7.69 22.78
C ALA A 385 10.20 7.08 21.36
N GLU A 386 11.34 6.61 20.82
CA GLU A 386 11.43 6.07 19.45
C GLU A 386 10.38 4.98 19.18
N GLY A 387 9.54 5.19 18.18
CA GLY A 387 8.51 4.24 17.77
C GLY A 387 7.41 3.97 18.80
N GLN A 388 7.31 4.76 19.89
CA GLN A 388 6.30 4.60 20.95
C GLN A 388 5.19 5.67 20.89
N PHE A 389 5.13 6.46 19.82
CA PHE A 389 4.14 7.52 19.58
C PHE A 389 3.15 7.16 18.46
N ILE A 390 1.86 7.44 18.71
CA ILE A 390 0.80 7.46 17.69
C ILE A 390 0.86 8.79 16.93
N SER A 391 0.79 8.71 15.61
CA SER A 391 0.73 9.86 14.69
C SER A 391 0.08 9.41 13.38
N ALA A 392 -0.67 10.29 12.71
CA ALA A 392 -1.21 10.10 11.36
C ALA A 392 -0.22 10.51 10.26
N GLY A 393 0.98 11.00 10.61
CA GLY A 393 2.00 11.44 9.65
C GLY A 393 1.56 12.63 8.79
N PHE A 394 2.15 12.76 7.59
CA PHE A 394 1.78 13.85 6.67
C PHE A 394 0.29 13.85 6.24
N PRO A 395 -0.43 12.70 6.12
CA PRO A 395 -1.88 12.69 5.91
C PRO A 395 -2.66 13.50 6.95
N GLY A 396 -2.33 13.34 8.24
CA GLY A 396 -2.99 14.10 9.32
C GLY A 396 -2.79 15.61 9.19
N TYR A 397 -1.58 16.05 8.86
CA TYR A 397 -1.27 17.47 8.63
C TYR A 397 -1.93 18.04 7.36
N MET A 398 -1.99 17.25 6.28
CA MET A 398 -2.72 17.61 5.05
C MET A 398 -4.22 17.76 5.34
N ALA A 399 -4.81 16.76 5.99
CA ALA A 399 -6.21 16.73 6.35
C ALA A 399 -6.58 17.91 7.28
N ARG A 400 -5.68 18.22 8.23
CA ARG A 400 -5.82 19.38 9.12
C ARG A 400 -5.73 20.71 8.36
N TYR A 401 -4.79 20.85 7.42
CA TYR A 401 -4.67 22.07 6.61
C TYR A 401 -5.96 22.36 5.84
N ILE A 402 -6.48 21.35 5.15
CA ILE A 402 -7.71 21.48 4.35
C ILE A 402 -8.90 21.81 5.25
N TYR A 403 -9.05 21.15 6.39
CA TYR A 403 -10.08 21.46 7.38
C TYR A 403 -9.98 22.90 7.91
N GLU A 404 -8.77 23.42 8.16
CA GLU A 404 -8.58 24.81 8.59
C GLU A 404 -8.89 25.86 7.49
N GLN A 405 -8.82 25.49 6.21
CA GLN A 405 -9.22 26.38 5.10
C GLN A 405 -10.71 26.26 4.73
N THR A 406 -11.34 25.09 4.96
CA THR A 406 -12.66 24.75 4.39
C THR A 406 -13.76 24.44 5.42
N GLY A 407 -13.38 24.05 6.65
CA GLY A 407 -14.30 23.48 7.64
C GLY A 407 -14.72 22.03 7.39
N ALA A 408 -14.25 21.40 6.30
CA ALA A 408 -14.76 20.13 5.79
C ALA A 408 -13.84 18.93 6.09
N PRO A 409 -14.38 17.71 6.25
CA PRO A 409 -13.61 16.48 6.25
C PRO A 409 -12.70 16.34 5.02
N ALA A 410 -11.47 15.94 5.27
CA ALA A 410 -10.47 15.65 4.25
C ALA A 410 -10.00 14.19 4.36
N LEU A 411 -9.94 13.49 3.24
CA LEU A 411 -9.54 12.07 3.15
C LEU A 411 -8.23 11.96 2.37
N TYR A 412 -7.31 11.15 2.87
CA TYR A 412 -6.11 10.75 2.14
C TYR A 412 -6.23 9.29 1.65
N ILE A 413 -5.83 9.04 0.41
CA ILE A 413 -5.71 7.69 -0.16
C ILE A 413 -4.33 7.60 -0.82
N ASN A 414 -3.54 6.58 -0.49
CA ASN A 414 -2.25 6.38 -1.13
C ASN A 414 -2.41 5.80 -2.56
N GLY A 415 -1.37 5.92 -3.37
CA GLY A 415 -1.35 5.38 -4.73
C GLY A 415 -0.61 4.05 -4.85
N GLY A 416 0.03 3.81 -5.99
CA GLY A 416 1.12 2.84 -6.05
C GLY A 416 2.25 3.34 -5.14
N VAL A 417 2.49 2.64 -4.03
CA VAL A 417 3.53 2.98 -3.04
C VAL A 417 4.66 1.94 -2.95
N GLY A 418 4.56 0.83 -3.67
CA GLY A 418 5.60 -0.20 -3.71
C GLY A 418 6.96 0.35 -4.15
N ALA A 419 8.04 -0.40 -3.92
CA ALA A 419 9.44 0.06 -4.05
C ALA A 419 9.85 1.16 -3.04
N MET A 420 9.09 1.32 -1.94
CA MET A 420 9.34 2.31 -0.90
C MET A 420 9.28 3.76 -1.44
N MET A 421 8.19 4.08 -2.17
CA MET A 421 7.82 5.45 -2.56
C MET A 421 7.45 6.27 -1.33
N SER A 422 8.38 7.10 -0.84
CA SER A 422 8.41 7.48 0.58
C SER A 422 9.08 8.84 0.87
N PRO A 423 8.77 9.49 2.01
CA PRO A 423 9.42 10.69 2.49
C PRO A 423 10.76 10.44 3.19
N LEU A 424 11.17 9.19 3.47
CA LEU A 424 12.39 8.90 4.25
C LEU A 424 13.64 9.55 3.61
N ARG A 425 13.98 9.15 2.38
CA ARG A 425 15.14 9.66 1.64
C ARG A 425 14.85 10.93 0.81
N ALA A 426 13.61 11.40 0.78
CA ALA A 426 13.25 12.67 0.13
C ALA A 426 13.81 13.88 0.91
N LYS A 427 14.45 14.83 0.22
CA LYS A 427 14.85 16.12 0.80
C LYS A 427 13.62 17.03 0.93
N VAL A 428 13.34 17.50 2.14
CA VAL A 428 12.17 18.32 2.47
C VAL A 428 12.66 19.57 3.18
N TRP A 429 12.28 20.75 2.72
CA TRP A 429 12.69 22.03 3.29
C TRP A 429 11.48 22.89 3.64
N GLU A 430 11.64 23.77 4.63
CA GLU A 430 10.56 24.66 5.05
C GLU A 430 10.14 25.65 3.95
N THR A 431 8.88 26.09 4.02
CA THR A 431 8.39 27.20 3.20
C THR A 431 8.05 28.39 4.08
N GLU A 432 8.15 29.60 3.51
CA GLU A 432 7.70 30.84 4.15
C GLU A 432 8.38 31.17 5.50
N GLY A 433 9.49 30.50 5.82
CA GLY A 433 10.41 30.81 6.91
C GLY A 433 11.26 32.07 6.68
N ASP A 434 12.34 32.21 7.45
CA ASP A 434 13.17 33.43 7.53
C ASP A 434 13.81 33.88 6.18
N ASP A 435 13.85 32.99 5.16
CA ASP A 435 14.34 33.27 3.81
C ASP A 435 13.23 33.49 2.75
N GLY A 436 11.99 33.10 3.05
CA GLY A 436 10.82 33.25 2.17
C GLY A 436 10.83 32.38 0.90
N ILE A 437 11.51 31.23 0.90
CA ILE A 437 11.58 30.32 -0.25
C ILE A 437 10.37 29.35 -0.25
N PRO A 438 9.64 29.15 -1.37
CA PRO A 438 8.61 28.11 -1.47
C PRO A 438 9.16 26.68 -1.69
N ALA A 439 8.35 25.66 -1.38
CA ALA A 439 8.59 24.26 -1.77
C ALA A 439 8.41 24.04 -3.28
N GLY A 440 7.43 24.72 -3.87
CA GLY A 440 7.06 24.50 -5.26
C GLY A 440 6.43 23.11 -5.45
N ASP A 441 6.89 22.39 -6.46
CA ASP A 441 6.46 21.03 -6.81
C ASP A 441 7.42 19.93 -6.30
N GLY A 442 8.53 20.31 -5.66
CA GLY A 442 9.58 19.38 -5.24
C GLY A 442 10.60 19.02 -6.32
N MET A 443 10.44 19.45 -7.58
CA MET A 443 11.30 19.04 -8.70
C MET A 443 12.74 19.60 -8.63
N ALA A 444 13.00 20.61 -7.80
CA ALA A 444 14.30 21.27 -7.70
C ALA A 444 14.56 21.85 -6.30
N TYR A 445 15.45 21.20 -5.53
CA TYR A 445 15.91 21.70 -4.23
C TYR A 445 16.57 23.10 -4.34
N PRO A 446 16.04 24.15 -3.68
CA PRO A 446 16.52 25.52 -3.87
C PRO A 446 17.95 25.75 -3.33
N PRO A 447 18.83 26.50 -4.04
CA PRO A 447 20.18 26.77 -3.58
C PRO A 447 20.24 27.56 -2.27
N GLY A 448 20.46 26.86 -1.16
CA GLY A 448 20.55 27.44 0.19
C GLY A 448 19.40 27.06 1.13
N ALA A 449 18.39 26.33 0.66
CA ALA A 449 17.36 25.74 1.51
C ALA A 449 17.98 24.77 2.54
N VAL A 450 17.30 24.60 3.67
CA VAL A 450 17.71 23.72 4.78
C VAL A 450 16.78 22.53 4.87
N ASP A 451 17.35 21.34 4.96
CA ASP A 451 16.58 20.09 5.10
C ASP A 451 16.01 19.97 6.53
N THR A 452 14.72 19.67 6.61
CA THR A 452 13.97 19.34 7.83
C THR A 452 14.45 18.04 8.49
N GLY A 453 15.11 17.16 7.73
CA GLY A 453 15.66 15.89 8.20
C GLY A 453 14.60 14.78 8.27
N LYS A 454 14.32 14.29 9.48
CA LYS A 454 13.42 13.16 9.76
C LYS A 454 12.60 13.49 11.01
N GLY A 455 11.39 12.94 11.13
CA GLY A 455 10.50 13.13 12.30
C GLY A 455 9.20 13.87 12.00
N PHE A 456 8.52 14.34 13.06
CA PHE A 456 7.26 15.07 12.95
C PHE A 456 7.37 16.33 12.10
N HIS A 457 8.49 17.07 12.19
CA HIS A 457 8.68 18.30 11.42
C HIS A 457 8.69 18.07 9.89
N LYS A 458 9.36 17.01 9.41
CA LYS A 458 9.26 16.58 8.00
C LYS A 458 7.82 16.21 7.64
N SER A 459 7.15 15.44 8.50
CA SER A 459 5.75 15.03 8.32
C SER A 459 4.82 16.24 8.14
N ALA A 460 5.00 17.26 8.98
CA ALA A 460 4.20 18.47 9.00
C ALA A 460 4.40 19.32 7.73
N VAL A 461 5.66 19.56 7.35
CA VAL A 461 6.00 20.35 6.16
C VAL A 461 5.50 19.67 4.88
N VAL A 462 5.63 18.34 4.74
CA VAL A 462 5.04 17.60 3.60
C VAL A 462 3.52 17.71 3.60
N GLY A 463 2.86 17.54 4.74
CA GLY A 463 1.41 17.58 4.85
C GLY A 463 0.81 18.96 4.54
N TRP A 464 1.40 20.03 5.09
CA TRP A 464 0.94 21.40 4.83
C TRP A 464 1.13 21.80 3.37
N GLU A 465 2.27 21.49 2.74
CA GLU A 465 2.48 21.82 1.32
C GLU A 465 1.59 20.97 0.40
N LEU A 466 1.35 19.69 0.74
CA LEU A 466 0.38 18.84 0.04
C LEU A 466 -1.04 19.41 0.15
N GLY A 467 -1.45 19.90 1.33
CA GLY A 467 -2.75 20.53 1.55
C GLY A 467 -2.89 21.87 0.81
N LYS A 468 -1.85 22.72 0.83
CA LYS A 468 -1.77 23.94 0.01
C LYS A 468 -1.94 23.61 -1.47
N ARG A 469 -1.21 22.61 -1.96
CA ARG A 469 -1.23 22.22 -3.37
C ARG A 469 -2.57 21.64 -3.80
N ALA A 470 -3.14 20.72 -3.02
CA ALA A 470 -4.42 20.07 -3.32
C ALA A 470 -5.56 21.08 -3.46
N LEU A 471 -5.58 22.14 -2.63
CA LEU A 471 -6.56 23.23 -2.75
C LEU A 471 -6.25 24.19 -3.91
N ALA A 472 -4.97 24.51 -4.16
CA ALA A 472 -4.58 25.36 -5.28
C ALA A 472 -4.89 24.72 -6.65
N ASP A 473 -4.73 23.40 -6.78
CA ASP A 473 -5.05 22.67 -8.01
C ASP A 473 -6.57 22.68 -8.34
N LEU A 474 -7.43 22.92 -7.33
CA LEU A 474 -8.88 23.09 -7.50
C LEU A 474 -9.30 24.53 -7.90
N GLU A 475 -8.38 25.51 -7.94
CA GLU A 475 -8.69 26.88 -8.33
C GLU A 475 -9.01 26.99 -9.83
N GLY A 476 -10.31 27.00 -10.15
CA GLY A 476 -10.79 27.07 -11.53
C GLY A 476 -10.93 25.71 -12.22
N ALA A 477 -10.86 24.61 -11.47
CA ALA A 477 -11.25 23.28 -11.94
C ALA A 477 -12.72 23.25 -12.40
N GLU A 478 -13.03 22.35 -13.34
CA GLU A 478 -14.39 22.17 -13.86
C GLU A 478 -15.35 21.62 -12.79
N LEU A 479 -16.63 22.01 -12.90
CA LEU A 479 -17.67 21.72 -11.92
C LEU A 479 -18.69 20.75 -12.52
N TYR A 480 -18.77 19.55 -11.94
CA TYR A 480 -19.61 18.45 -12.39
C TYR A 480 -20.88 18.37 -11.54
N THR A 481 -22.03 18.50 -12.20
CA THR A 481 -23.39 18.51 -11.59
C THR A 481 -24.08 17.14 -11.68
N GLU A 482 -23.56 16.27 -12.54
CA GLU A 482 -23.90 14.86 -12.71
C GLU A 482 -22.58 14.07 -12.83
N ALA A 483 -22.54 12.81 -12.41
CA ALA A 483 -21.33 12.00 -12.42
C ALA A 483 -21.67 10.53 -12.61
N ALA A 484 -21.93 10.17 -13.88
CA ALA A 484 -22.31 8.82 -14.30
C ALA A 484 -21.45 7.75 -13.61
N PHE A 485 -22.13 6.94 -12.80
CA PHE A 485 -21.51 5.97 -11.90
C PHE A 485 -21.54 4.55 -12.47
N ASP A 486 -20.40 3.87 -12.44
CA ASP A 486 -20.22 2.47 -12.84
C ASP A 486 -19.24 1.81 -11.85
N TYR A 487 -19.53 0.58 -11.43
CA TYR A 487 -18.75 -0.14 -10.42
C TYR A 487 -18.68 -1.63 -10.72
N ALA A 488 -17.47 -2.15 -10.81
CA ALA A 488 -17.21 -3.56 -11.08
C ALA A 488 -16.25 -4.16 -10.03
N ILE A 489 -16.34 -5.48 -9.87
CA ILE A 489 -15.43 -6.30 -9.08
C ILE A 489 -14.94 -7.45 -9.97
N GLU A 490 -13.63 -7.60 -10.12
CA GLU A 490 -13.01 -8.76 -10.78
C GLU A 490 -12.24 -9.59 -9.73
N PRO A 491 -12.76 -10.76 -9.32
CA PRO A 491 -12.14 -11.61 -8.32
C PRO A 491 -11.11 -12.55 -8.96
N TYR A 492 -9.89 -12.56 -8.44
CA TYR A 492 -8.81 -13.39 -8.93
C TYR A 492 -8.12 -14.19 -7.83
N TYR A 493 -7.27 -15.13 -8.24
CA TYR A 493 -6.55 -16.04 -7.35
C TYR A 493 -5.06 -15.94 -7.62
N THR A 494 -4.31 -15.36 -6.68
CA THR A 494 -2.84 -15.33 -6.76
C THR A 494 -2.24 -16.47 -5.96
N ARG A 495 -1.15 -17.06 -6.46
CA ARG A 495 -0.42 -18.12 -5.77
C ARG A 495 0.35 -17.52 -4.60
N LEU A 496 0.23 -18.08 -3.39
CA LEU A 496 1.12 -17.75 -2.28
C LEU A 496 2.48 -18.44 -2.51
N ALA A 497 3.36 -17.75 -3.25
CA ALA A 497 4.68 -18.25 -3.59
C ALA A 497 5.57 -18.41 -2.36
N GLN A 498 5.50 -17.43 -1.45
CA GLN A 498 6.37 -17.38 -0.29
C GLN A 498 5.79 -18.15 0.91
N THR A 499 6.66 -18.85 1.63
CA THR A 499 6.23 -19.73 2.73
C THR A 499 5.82 -18.94 3.98
N GLU A 500 6.41 -17.77 4.24
CA GLU A 500 6.10 -16.89 5.38
C GLU A 500 4.63 -16.46 5.42
N PHE A 501 4.03 -16.11 4.28
CA PHE A 501 2.59 -15.81 4.20
C PHE A 501 1.73 -17.05 4.53
N ARG A 502 2.15 -18.24 4.08
CA ARG A 502 1.45 -19.51 4.37
C ARG A 502 1.64 -19.98 5.82
N VAL A 503 2.72 -19.58 6.49
CA VAL A 503 2.90 -19.71 7.95
C VAL A 503 1.99 -18.72 8.67
N GLY A 504 2.07 -17.43 8.35
CA GLY A 504 1.33 -16.36 9.04
C GLY A 504 -0.20 -16.46 8.93
N LEU A 505 -0.69 -17.03 7.83
CA LEU A 505 -2.12 -17.35 7.65
C LEU A 505 -2.54 -18.71 8.28
N SER A 506 -1.61 -19.42 8.94
CA SER A 506 -1.87 -20.70 9.64
C SER A 506 -1.95 -20.57 11.17
N VAL A 507 -1.32 -19.53 11.73
CA VAL A 507 -1.24 -19.25 13.17
C VAL A 507 -2.48 -18.48 13.61
N ILE A 508 -3.21 -19.03 14.59
CA ILE A 508 -4.35 -18.39 15.27
C ILE A 508 -4.34 -18.84 16.74
N ASP A 509 -4.93 -18.03 17.62
CA ASP A 509 -5.03 -18.12 19.09
C ASP A 509 -3.78 -17.55 19.80
N ASP A 510 -3.85 -16.26 20.16
CA ASP A 510 -2.94 -15.54 21.06
C ASP A 510 -1.42 -15.66 20.76
N ALA A 511 -1.04 -15.69 19.47
CA ALA A 511 0.34 -15.87 19.03
C ALA A 511 0.78 -14.79 18.02
N PRO A 512 2.02 -14.27 18.10
CA PRO A 512 2.57 -13.37 17.09
C PRO A 512 2.72 -14.09 15.74
N LEU A 513 2.83 -13.31 14.67
CA LEU A 513 2.76 -13.73 13.26
C LEU A 513 1.38 -14.30 12.87
N GLN A 514 0.28 -13.64 13.26
CA GLN A 514 -1.05 -13.89 12.71
C GLN A 514 -1.35 -12.82 11.66
N LEU A 515 -1.37 -13.17 10.37
CA LEU A 515 -1.66 -12.21 9.30
C LEU A 515 -3.18 -11.96 9.19
N GLY A 516 -3.63 -10.83 9.73
CA GLY A 516 -5.02 -10.37 9.74
C GLY A 516 -5.85 -10.90 10.91
N TYR A 517 -6.93 -10.19 11.25
CA TYR A 517 -7.76 -10.51 12.42
C TYR A 517 -8.69 -11.70 12.14
N ARG A 518 -9.41 -11.68 11.02
CA ARG A 518 -10.26 -12.77 10.51
C ARG A 518 -9.43 -13.68 9.58
N LYS A 519 -9.52 -15.00 9.81
CA LYS A 519 -8.82 -16.00 9.00
C LYS A 519 -9.15 -15.87 7.51
N ARG A 520 -8.14 -15.65 6.66
CA ARG A 520 -8.29 -15.79 5.20
C ARG A 520 -8.57 -17.26 4.83
N MET A 521 -9.61 -17.49 4.02
CA MET A 521 -9.78 -18.78 3.33
C MET A 521 -8.75 -18.89 2.20
N LEU A 522 -8.02 -20.00 2.14
CA LEU A 522 -7.06 -20.29 1.09
C LEU A 522 -7.52 -21.50 0.29
N TYR A 523 -6.92 -21.68 -0.88
CA TYR A 523 -7.37 -22.66 -1.87
C TYR A 523 -6.20 -23.47 -2.41
N THR A 524 -6.46 -24.72 -2.77
CA THR A 524 -5.59 -25.50 -3.65
C THR A 524 -6.18 -25.48 -5.06
N CYS A 525 -5.42 -24.96 -6.02
CA CYS A 525 -5.83 -24.86 -7.42
C CYS A 525 -5.09 -25.89 -8.30
N PRO A 526 -5.59 -26.23 -9.51
CA PRO A 526 -4.83 -27.02 -10.47
C PRO A 526 -3.61 -26.23 -10.97
N PRO A 527 -2.47 -26.88 -11.28
CA PRO A 527 -1.28 -26.20 -11.79
C PRO A 527 -1.57 -25.53 -13.14
N ASP A 528 -2.06 -26.29 -14.12
CA ASP A 528 -2.49 -25.80 -15.42
C ASP A 528 -3.92 -25.20 -15.38
N GLY A 529 -4.17 -24.24 -16.27
CA GLY A 529 -5.52 -23.73 -16.54
C GLY A 529 -6.03 -22.67 -15.55
N PRO A 530 -7.29 -22.22 -15.72
CA PRO A 530 -7.85 -21.08 -15.01
C PRO A 530 -7.98 -21.35 -13.50
N LYS A 531 -7.75 -20.31 -12.71
CA LYS A 531 -7.81 -20.30 -11.24
C LYS A 531 -9.11 -19.59 -10.83
N ASN A 532 -10.13 -20.34 -10.44
CA ASN A 532 -11.45 -19.78 -10.10
C ASN A 532 -12.22 -20.69 -9.13
N GLU A 533 -13.37 -20.23 -8.65
CA GLU A 533 -14.29 -20.94 -7.75
C GLU A 533 -14.83 -22.30 -8.24
N ILE A 534 -14.63 -22.67 -9.51
CA ILE A 534 -15.00 -23.98 -10.08
C ILE A 534 -13.80 -24.93 -10.09
N THR A 535 -12.58 -24.40 -10.20
CA THR A 535 -11.33 -25.19 -10.33
C THR A 535 -10.54 -25.29 -9.02
N CYS A 536 -10.55 -24.24 -8.21
CA CYS A 536 -9.86 -24.13 -6.93
C CYS A 536 -10.74 -24.65 -5.79
N VAL A 537 -10.19 -25.50 -4.93
CA VAL A 537 -10.89 -26.09 -3.78
C VAL A 537 -10.44 -25.38 -2.50
N PRO A 538 -11.34 -24.91 -1.62
CA PRO A 538 -10.95 -24.30 -0.35
C PRO A 538 -10.23 -25.30 0.55
N ASP A 539 -9.29 -24.82 1.37
CA ASP A 539 -8.52 -25.64 2.30
C ASP A 539 -9.23 -25.89 3.64
N ASP A 540 -10.43 -25.32 3.84
CA ASP A 540 -11.21 -25.36 5.08
C ASP A 540 -10.39 -24.95 6.34
N TYR A 541 -9.42 -24.04 6.16
CA TYR A 541 -8.44 -23.63 7.17
C TYR A 541 -7.52 -24.74 7.67
N ALA A 542 -7.29 -25.78 6.86
CA ALA A 542 -6.35 -26.85 7.18
C ALA A 542 -4.90 -26.38 7.13
N SER A 543 -4.11 -26.86 8.08
CA SER A 543 -2.66 -26.65 8.14
C SER A 543 -1.93 -27.97 8.35
N GLU A 544 -0.75 -28.11 7.74
CA GLU A 544 0.19 -29.19 8.02
C GLU A 544 1.51 -28.63 8.59
N ILE A 545 2.42 -29.51 9.04
CA ILE A 545 3.72 -29.07 9.58
C ILE A 545 4.76 -29.10 8.47
N ASP A 546 5.36 -27.93 8.20
CA ASP A 546 6.46 -27.82 7.25
C ASP A 546 7.70 -28.59 7.73
N PRO A 547 8.32 -29.43 6.88
CA PRO A 547 9.41 -30.32 7.29
C PRO A 547 10.78 -29.61 7.45
N VAL A 548 10.91 -28.34 7.06
CA VAL A 548 12.14 -27.53 7.19
C VAL A 548 12.01 -26.53 8.34
N LEU A 549 10.85 -25.87 8.47
CA LEU A 549 10.59 -24.84 9.49
C LEU A 549 10.14 -25.42 10.85
N ASP A 550 9.58 -26.64 10.90
CA ASP A 550 8.92 -27.23 12.10
C ASP A 550 7.78 -26.34 12.63
N LEU A 551 7.08 -25.67 11.71
CA LEU A 551 5.96 -24.75 11.94
C LEU A 551 4.71 -25.19 11.16
N PRO A 552 3.50 -24.79 11.59
CA PRO A 552 2.32 -24.92 10.75
C PRO A 552 2.44 -24.08 9.47
N VAL A 553 1.93 -24.62 8.37
CA VAL A 553 1.71 -23.95 7.08
C VAL A 553 0.32 -24.32 6.57
N ARG A 554 -0.38 -23.38 5.93
CA ARG A 554 -1.69 -23.65 5.32
C ARG A 554 -1.59 -24.63 4.16
N VAL A 555 -2.57 -25.54 4.05
CA VAL A 555 -2.65 -26.52 2.95
C VAL A 555 -3.01 -25.82 1.64
N GLY A 556 -3.80 -24.74 1.70
CA GLY A 556 -3.99 -23.85 0.55
C GLY A 556 -2.70 -23.15 0.14
N ASP A 557 -2.49 -23.03 -1.17
CA ASP A 557 -1.34 -22.38 -1.80
C ASP A 557 -1.75 -21.22 -2.71
N HIS A 558 -3.05 -20.88 -2.79
CA HIS A 558 -3.58 -19.70 -3.48
C HIS A 558 -4.47 -18.88 -2.55
N ALA A 559 -4.34 -17.56 -2.60
CA ALA A 559 -5.24 -16.60 -1.98
C ALA A 559 -6.23 -16.07 -3.03
N ARG A 560 -7.52 -16.04 -2.70
CA ARG A 560 -8.52 -15.28 -3.45
C ARG A 560 -8.46 -13.82 -2.99
N THR A 561 -8.43 -12.89 -3.94
CA THR A 561 -8.60 -11.46 -3.71
C THR A 561 -9.40 -10.85 -4.88
N HIS A 562 -9.48 -9.53 -4.98
CA HIS A 562 -10.19 -8.85 -6.07
C HIS A 562 -9.62 -7.45 -6.32
N ILE A 563 -9.88 -6.93 -7.52
CA ILE A 563 -9.84 -5.49 -7.77
C ILE A 563 -11.26 -4.92 -7.82
N VAL A 564 -11.37 -3.65 -7.46
CA VAL A 564 -12.53 -2.80 -7.70
C VAL A 564 -12.17 -1.81 -8.80
N HIS A 565 -13.07 -1.63 -9.76
CA HIS A 565 -13.00 -0.60 -10.80
C HIS A 565 -14.21 0.32 -10.64
N VAL A 566 -13.94 1.62 -10.50
CA VAL A 566 -14.97 2.65 -10.33
C VAL A 566 -14.85 3.67 -11.46
N LYS A 567 -15.98 4.06 -12.04
CA LYS A 567 -16.09 5.28 -12.86
C LYS A 567 -17.06 6.22 -12.18
N LEU A 568 -16.69 7.48 -12.07
CA LEU A 568 -17.49 8.54 -11.46
C LEU A 568 -17.32 9.80 -12.32
N GLY A 569 -18.19 9.95 -13.32
CA GLY A 569 -18.07 11.01 -14.32
C GLY A 569 -16.73 10.93 -15.08
N PRO A 570 -15.84 11.93 -14.98
CA PRO A 570 -14.52 11.92 -15.64
C PRO A 570 -13.45 11.10 -14.90
N ILE A 571 -13.74 10.68 -13.66
CA ILE A 571 -12.80 9.93 -12.80
C ILE A 571 -12.91 8.45 -13.09
N GLU A 572 -11.76 7.79 -13.18
CA GLU A 572 -11.66 6.34 -13.21
C GLU A 572 -10.65 5.87 -12.17
N MET A 573 -11.06 4.91 -11.34
CA MET A 573 -10.28 4.42 -10.20
C MET A 573 -10.08 2.90 -10.31
N LEU A 574 -8.85 2.44 -10.07
CA LEU A 574 -8.52 1.01 -9.90
C LEU A 574 -7.95 0.77 -8.51
N SER A 575 -8.48 -0.23 -7.79
CA SER A 575 -7.92 -0.63 -6.49
C SER A 575 -6.71 -1.55 -6.65
N VAL A 576 -5.78 -1.42 -5.71
CA VAL A 576 -4.64 -2.32 -5.54
C VAL A 576 -4.82 -3.08 -4.22
N PRO A 577 -4.91 -4.43 -4.26
CA PRO A 577 -4.91 -5.26 -3.07
C PRO A 577 -3.49 -5.41 -2.45
N GLY A 578 -2.80 -4.29 -2.18
CA GLY A 578 -1.40 -4.27 -1.72
C GLY A 578 -0.62 -3.00 -2.09
N GLU A 579 0.70 -3.10 -2.08
CA GLU A 579 1.68 -2.03 -2.34
C GLU A 579 2.24 -2.17 -3.78
N LEU A 580 1.63 -1.47 -4.75
CA LEU A 580 2.00 -1.56 -6.17
C LEU A 580 3.15 -0.61 -6.53
N VAL A 581 4.12 -1.11 -7.30
CA VAL A 581 5.25 -0.35 -7.87
C VAL A 581 4.86 0.56 -9.03
N THR A 582 5.68 1.57 -9.31
CA THR A 582 5.36 2.61 -10.30
C THR A 582 5.29 2.08 -11.74
N GLU A 583 6.15 1.17 -12.15
CA GLU A 583 6.18 0.64 -13.52
C GLU A 583 4.97 -0.23 -13.88
N LEU A 584 4.26 -0.79 -12.88
CA LEU A 584 2.99 -1.51 -13.10
C LEU A 584 1.77 -0.58 -13.12
N SER A 585 1.90 0.65 -12.62
CA SER A 585 0.82 1.65 -12.61
C SER A 585 0.98 2.72 -13.70
N HIS A 586 2.14 3.36 -13.77
CA HIS A 586 2.52 4.43 -14.69
C HIS A 586 3.26 3.92 -15.94
N GLY A 587 4.05 2.84 -15.84
CA GLY A 587 4.92 2.34 -16.92
C GLY A 587 6.38 2.78 -16.80
N LEU A 588 7.25 2.28 -17.68
CA LEU A 588 8.66 2.67 -17.74
C LEU A 588 8.85 3.99 -18.54
N PRO A 589 9.74 4.91 -18.12
CA PRO A 589 10.04 6.13 -18.88
C PRO A 589 10.61 5.86 -20.28
N ALA A 590 10.36 6.77 -21.23
CA ALA A 590 10.79 6.65 -22.62
C ALA A 590 12.30 6.40 -22.82
N ASP A 591 13.16 6.96 -21.95
CA ASP A 591 14.62 6.84 -22.03
C ASP A 591 15.21 5.82 -21.04
N PHE A 592 14.38 5.07 -20.32
CA PHE A 592 14.81 3.90 -19.51
C PHE A 592 15.54 2.87 -20.39
N VAL A 593 15.13 2.74 -21.65
CA VAL A 593 15.74 1.83 -22.65
C VAL A 593 17.07 2.38 -23.20
N ASP A 594 17.35 3.68 -23.08
CA ASP A 594 18.51 4.35 -23.68
C ASP A 594 19.68 4.60 -22.68
N ASP A 595 19.41 4.94 -21.40
CA ASP A 595 20.45 5.14 -20.37
C ASP A 595 19.98 4.74 -18.94
N PRO A 596 19.79 3.41 -18.68
CA PRO A 596 19.31 2.88 -17.41
C PRO A 596 20.31 3.05 -16.26
N ASP A 597 21.53 2.53 -16.45
CA ASP A 597 22.60 2.50 -15.46
C ASP A 597 23.02 3.90 -15.04
N GLY A 598 22.90 4.89 -15.94
CA GLY A 598 23.21 6.29 -15.68
C GLY A 598 22.09 7.09 -15.02
N THR A 599 20.81 6.65 -15.08
CA THR A 599 19.67 7.48 -14.66
C THR A 599 18.77 6.81 -13.62
N TYR A 600 18.43 5.53 -13.80
CA TYR A 600 17.38 4.84 -13.03
C TYR A 600 17.93 3.77 -12.08
N TYR A 601 19.17 3.31 -12.28
CA TYR A 601 19.93 2.51 -11.31
C TYR A 601 21.07 3.32 -10.62
N GLY A 602 21.40 4.50 -11.16
CA GLY A 602 22.11 5.56 -10.44
C GLY A 602 23.65 5.55 -10.51
N PRO A 603 24.31 6.72 -10.69
CA PRO A 603 25.78 6.84 -10.69
C PRO A 603 26.35 7.80 -9.62
N THR A 604 25.51 8.34 -8.71
CA THR A 604 25.83 9.56 -7.93
C THR A 604 26.13 9.38 -6.45
N ASP A 605 25.66 8.31 -5.79
CA ASP A 605 26.14 7.91 -4.47
C ASP A 605 27.03 6.66 -4.59
N PRO A 606 28.19 6.55 -3.89
CA PRO A 606 29.02 5.34 -3.91
C PRO A 606 28.35 4.04 -3.46
N LEU A 607 27.25 4.11 -2.68
CA LEU A 607 26.40 2.97 -2.32
C LEU A 607 25.44 2.62 -3.45
N ILE A 608 24.73 3.63 -4.00
CA ILE A 608 23.74 3.44 -5.08
C ILE A 608 24.40 2.99 -6.38
N ALA A 609 25.54 3.57 -6.76
CA ALA A 609 26.27 3.20 -7.98
C ALA A 609 26.81 1.76 -7.98
N ALA A 610 26.83 1.10 -6.82
CA ALA A 610 27.19 -0.30 -6.68
C ALA A 610 26.00 -1.26 -6.94
N ASN A 611 24.76 -0.74 -6.92
CA ASN A 611 23.52 -1.52 -7.08
C ASN A 611 23.34 -2.06 -8.51
N THR A 612 23.98 -1.47 -9.51
CA THR A 612 23.92 -1.89 -10.94
C THR A 612 24.33 -3.35 -11.22
N VAL A 613 24.94 -4.06 -10.27
CA VAL A 613 25.26 -5.50 -10.38
C VAL A 613 24.13 -6.40 -9.85
N ASN A 614 23.26 -5.88 -9.00
CA ASN A 614 22.09 -6.58 -8.46
C ASN A 614 20.90 -6.58 -9.44
N HIS A 615 20.83 -5.62 -10.38
CA HIS A 615 19.66 -5.40 -11.23
C HIS A 615 19.77 -6.03 -12.62
N LEU A 616 18.61 -6.20 -13.27
CA LEU A 616 18.54 -6.62 -14.67
C LEU A 616 18.73 -5.40 -15.60
N PRO A 617 19.44 -5.54 -16.73
CA PRO A 617 19.44 -4.51 -17.77
C PRO A 617 18.05 -4.42 -18.43
N PRO A 618 17.65 -3.27 -19.01
CA PRO A 618 16.30 -3.07 -19.54
C PRO A 618 15.85 -4.02 -20.64
N ASP A 619 16.77 -4.57 -21.43
CA ASP A 619 16.43 -5.59 -22.43
C ASP A 619 16.15 -6.98 -21.83
N GLU A 620 16.40 -7.15 -20.53
CA GLU A 620 16.00 -8.29 -19.70
C GLU A 620 14.94 -7.94 -18.63
N PHE A 621 14.70 -6.64 -18.34
CA PHE A 621 13.68 -6.16 -17.38
C PHE A 621 12.26 -6.23 -17.97
N VAL A 622 11.65 -7.43 -17.90
CA VAL A 622 10.32 -7.70 -18.47
C VAL A 622 9.24 -7.67 -17.38
N THR A 623 8.31 -6.71 -17.51
CA THR A 623 7.07 -6.65 -16.71
C THR A 623 5.84 -7.04 -17.54
N PRO A 624 4.64 -7.19 -16.94
CA PRO A 624 3.39 -7.41 -17.67
C PRO A 624 2.84 -6.18 -18.43
N GLY A 625 3.49 -5.02 -18.35
CA GLY A 625 2.94 -3.73 -18.78
C GLY A 625 2.26 -2.97 -17.64
N TYR A 626 1.67 -1.80 -17.95
CA TYR A 626 1.17 -0.86 -16.94
C TYR A 626 -0.33 -0.53 -17.05
N ALA A 627 -1.01 -0.39 -15.91
CA ALA A 627 -2.47 -0.26 -15.86
C ALA A 627 -3.03 1.05 -16.45
N ARG A 628 -2.36 2.21 -16.29
CA ARG A 628 -2.94 3.51 -16.72
C ARG A 628 -3.18 3.66 -18.23
N GLN A 629 -2.72 2.72 -19.07
CA GLN A 629 -3.08 2.68 -20.50
C GLN A 629 -4.45 2.05 -20.77
N THR A 630 -4.96 1.18 -19.89
CA THR A 630 -6.29 0.56 -20.04
C THR A 630 -7.42 1.50 -19.66
N MET A 631 -7.13 2.42 -18.74
CA MET A 631 -8.05 3.45 -18.25
C MET A 631 -8.33 4.48 -19.35
N MET A 632 -9.60 4.84 -19.53
CA MET A 632 -10.10 5.81 -20.52
C MET A 632 -10.57 7.13 -19.90
N GLY A 633 -10.73 7.19 -18.58
CA GLY A 633 -11.03 8.42 -17.83
C GLY A 633 -9.90 9.46 -17.89
N GLU A 634 -10.25 10.72 -17.63
CA GLU A 634 -9.29 11.84 -17.61
C GLU A 634 -8.46 11.82 -16.32
N TYR A 635 -9.11 11.55 -15.19
CA TYR A 635 -8.49 11.46 -13.89
C TYR A 635 -8.28 9.99 -13.53
N LYS A 636 -7.07 9.48 -13.77
CA LYS A 636 -6.68 8.06 -13.63
C LYS A 636 -6.11 7.75 -12.25
N TRP A 637 -6.99 7.44 -11.30
CA TRP A 637 -6.65 7.20 -9.90
C TRP A 637 -6.23 5.73 -9.69
N ILE A 638 -5.15 5.53 -8.93
CA ILE A 638 -4.72 4.21 -8.45
C ILE A 638 -4.86 4.25 -6.94
N LEU A 639 -5.60 3.31 -6.35
CA LEU A 639 -5.88 3.30 -4.90
C LEU A 639 -5.05 2.20 -4.25
N GLY A 640 -3.96 2.55 -3.57
CA GLY A 640 -3.10 1.62 -2.85
C GLY A 640 -3.80 1.01 -1.62
N LEU A 641 -3.35 -0.18 -1.22
CA LEU A 641 -3.83 -0.92 -0.04
C LEU A 641 -5.36 -0.85 0.13
N THR A 642 -6.08 -1.07 -0.98
CA THR A 642 -7.53 -0.86 -1.10
C THR A 642 -8.22 -2.18 -1.42
N MET A 643 -9.18 -2.55 -0.56
CA MET A 643 -9.94 -3.81 -0.51
C MET A 643 -9.16 -5.06 -0.09
N ASP A 644 -7.83 -5.04 -0.05
CA ASP A 644 -7.00 -6.08 0.55
C ASP A 644 -5.55 -5.59 0.79
N ALA A 645 -4.77 -6.37 1.55
CA ALA A 645 -3.34 -6.16 1.79
C ALA A 645 -2.54 -7.40 1.38
N GLY A 646 -2.02 -7.40 0.16
CA GLY A 646 -1.17 -8.46 -0.39
C GLY A 646 0.32 -8.35 -0.02
N GLY A 647 0.70 -7.27 0.65
CA GLY A 647 2.08 -6.77 0.65
C GLY A 647 2.48 -6.22 -0.72
N TYR A 648 3.76 -6.28 -1.06
CA TYR A 648 4.25 -5.74 -2.35
C TYR A 648 3.71 -6.48 -3.57
N VAL A 649 3.32 -5.71 -4.58
CA VAL A 649 2.87 -6.19 -5.88
C VAL A 649 3.94 -5.85 -6.91
N LEU A 650 4.90 -6.77 -7.06
CA LEU A 650 6.13 -6.64 -7.87
C LEU A 650 6.03 -7.43 -9.20
N ALA A 651 7.02 -7.28 -10.08
CA ALA A 651 7.23 -8.14 -11.23
C ALA A 651 8.26 -9.26 -10.92
N PRO A 652 8.25 -10.40 -11.64
CA PRO A 652 9.29 -11.44 -11.52
C PRO A 652 10.73 -10.99 -11.83
N ALA A 653 10.89 -9.78 -12.39
CA ALA A 653 12.15 -9.13 -12.72
C ALA A 653 12.90 -8.59 -11.49
N ASP A 654 12.16 -8.21 -10.44
CA ASP A 654 12.71 -7.55 -9.25
C ASP A 654 13.34 -8.58 -8.31
N PHE A 655 12.64 -9.69 -8.08
CA PHE A 655 12.99 -10.79 -7.17
C PHE A 655 14.44 -11.34 -7.26
N ARG A 656 15.12 -11.34 -6.10
CA ARG A 656 16.44 -11.92 -5.79
C ARG A 656 16.33 -12.90 -4.62
N VAL A 657 15.63 -14.00 -4.84
CA VAL A 657 15.35 -15.01 -3.81
C VAL A 657 16.65 -15.51 -3.16
N PHE A 658 16.79 -15.29 -1.85
CA PHE A 658 18.05 -15.47 -1.11
C PHE A 658 18.59 -16.91 -1.11
N CYS A 659 19.91 -17.05 -1.21
CA CYS A 659 20.61 -18.33 -1.21
C CYS A 659 20.77 -18.91 0.22
N ILE A 660 19.94 -19.89 0.58
CA ILE A 660 19.96 -20.56 1.89
C ILE A 660 20.93 -21.75 1.97
N ALA A 661 21.69 -22.02 0.90
CA ALA A 661 22.58 -23.19 0.83
C ALA A 661 23.67 -23.17 1.91
N ASP A 662 24.06 -21.99 2.40
CA ASP A 662 25.01 -21.80 3.49
C ASP A 662 24.41 -22.08 4.88
N ILE A 663 23.08 -21.96 5.04
CA ILE A 663 22.36 -22.26 6.30
C ILE A 663 22.38 -23.77 6.57
N PHE A 664 22.16 -24.58 5.54
CA PHE A 664 22.05 -26.04 5.64
C PHE A 664 23.31 -26.82 5.21
N GLY A 665 24.19 -26.20 4.43
CA GLY A 665 25.36 -26.82 3.81
C GLY A 665 26.68 -26.53 4.55
N GLN A 666 27.62 -25.89 3.86
CA GLN A 666 28.86 -25.35 4.43
C GLN A 666 28.99 -23.87 4.04
N PRO A 667 29.55 -22.99 4.89
CA PRO A 667 29.80 -21.60 4.51
C PRO A 667 30.63 -21.49 3.22
N GLY A 668 30.20 -20.64 2.29
CA GLY A 668 30.73 -20.52 0.94
C GLY A 668 30.14 -21.49 -0.09
N THR A 669 29.03 -22.18 0.21
CA THR A 669 28.31 -23.01 -0.79
C THR A 669 27.61 -22.12 -1.80
N CYS A 670 26.93 -21.06 -1.36
CA CYS A 670 26.29 -20.07 -2.24
C CYS A 670 27.30 -19.42 -3.19
N ALA A 671 28.42 -18.92 -2.66
CA ALA A 671 29.54 -18.42 -3.45
C ALA A 671 30.05 -19.44 -4.48
N ALA A 672 30.17 -20.72 -4.10
CA ALA A 672 30.62 -21.77 -5.01
C ALA A 672 29.58 -22.12 -6.11
N LEU A 673 28.28 -21.94 -5.84
CA LEU A 673 27.20 -22.12 -6.82
C LEU A 673 27.08 -20.92 -7.77
N TYR A 674 27.27 -19.69 -7.28
CA TYR A 674 27.36 -18.49 -8.10
C TYR A 674 28.56 -18.55 -9.06
N GLN A 675 29.76 -18.89 -8.54
CA GLN A 675 30.96 -19.12 -9.36
C GLN A 675 30.85 -20.33 -10.33
N ALA A 676 29.75 -21.09 -10.27
CA ALA A 676 29.40 -22.15 -11.20
C ALA A 676 28.24 -21.80 -12.16
N GLY A 677 27.66 -20.60 -12.06
CA GLY A 677 26.50 -20.17 -12.87
C GLY A 677 25.20 -20.90 -12.51
N ILE A 678 25.01 -21.24 -11.23
CA ILE A 678 23.80 -21.91 -10.71
C ILE A 678 22.95 -20.97 -9.83
N VAL A 679 23.62 -20.11 -9.06
CA VAL A 679 23.02 -18.93 -8.40
C VAL A 679 23.35 -17.71 -9.27
N ASP A 680 22.46 -16.74 -9.33
CA ASP A 680 22.49 -15.69 -10.37
C ASP A 680 23.23 -14.43 -9.96
N TYR A 681 23.07 -14.01 -8.71
CA TYR A 681 23.57 -12.74 -8.20
C TYR A 681 24.49 -12.93 -6.99
N GLU A 682 25.44 -12.01 -6.84
CA GLU A 682 26.34 -11.79 -5.70
C GLU A 682 26.17 -10.32 -5.32
N SER A 683 25.90 -10.02 -4.05
CA SER A 683 25.65 -8.63 -3.62
C SER A 683 26.87 -7.74 -3.83
N PHE A 684 26.67 -6.42 -3.87
CA PHE A 684 27.75 -5.45 -4.10
C PHE A 684 28.93 -5.56 -3.11
N ASP A 685 28.68 -6.03 -1.89
CA ASP A 685 29.66 -6.28 -0.83
C ASP A 685 30.15 -7.75 -0.77
N ALA A 686 29.60 -8.62 -1.63
CA ALA A 686 29.77 -10.06 -1.69
C ALA A 686 29.44 -10.82 -0.37
N SER A 687 28.52 -10.29 0.46
CA SER A 687 28.04 -10.97 1.67
C SER A 687 26.82 -11.87 1.43
N THR A 688 25.96 -11.55 0.46
CA THR A 688 24.76 -12.33 0.12
C THR A 688 24.75 -12.77 -1.36
N TYR A 689 23.89 -13.74 -1.68
CA TYR A 689 23.76 -14.34 -3.00
C TYR A 689 22.29 -14.60 -3.32
N GLY A 690 21.86 -14.31 -4.55
CA GLY A 690 20.45 -14.31 -4.95
C GLY A 690 20.17 -15.14 -6.20
N ILE A 691 18.94 -15.64 -6.31
CA ILE A 691 18.42 -16.38 -7.48
C ILE A 691 17.31 -15.54 -8.12
N ALA A 692 17.30 -15.44 -9.45
CA ALA A 692 16.26 -14.66 -10.15
C ALA A 692 14.85 -15.21 -9.87
N GLY A 693 13.87 -14.35 -9.57
CA GLY A 693 12.48 -14.74 -9.37
C GLY A 693 11.92 -15.54 -10.54
N ALA A 694 12.17 -15.10 -11.77
CA ALA A 694 11.81 -15.84 -12.99
C ALA A 694 12.40 -17.27 -13.04
N ARG A 695 13.62 -17.51 -12.50
CA ARG A 695 14.19 -18.87 -12.37
C ARG A 695 13.48 -19.66 -11.28
N CYS A 696 13.23 -19.05 -10.12
CA CYS A 696 12.54 -19.73 -9.02
C CYS A 696 11.11 -20.11 -9.39
N LYS A 697 10.34 -19.21 -10.00
CA LYS A 697 9.02 -19.49 -10.59
C LYS A 697 9.08 -20.69 -11.54
N ALA A 698 9.95 -20.67 -12.54
CA ALA A 698 10.07 -21.76 -13.51
C ALA A 698 10.40 -23.12 -12.85
N ILE A 699 11.22 -23.14 -11.79
CA ILE A 699 11.58 -24.34 -11.03
C ILE A 699 10.44 -24.83 -10.12
N VAL A 700 9.62 -23.92 -9.60
CA VAL A 700 8.47 -24.19 -8.71
C VAL A 700 7.20 -24.51 -9.52
N GLU A 701 7.19 -24.23 -10.82
CA GLU A 701 6.19 -24.68 -11.80
C GLU A 701 6.59 -25.99 -12.49
N ASP A 702 7.85 -26.14 -12.94
CA ASP A 702 8.42 -27.40 -13.45
C ASP A 702 9.67 -27.86 -12.65
N PRO A 703 9.47 -28.60 -11.54
CA PRO A 703 10.57 -29.22 -10.80
C PRO A 703 11.42 -30.22 -11.60
N THR A 704 11.02 -30.62 -12.81
CA THR A 704 11.85 -31.51 -13.65
C THR A 704 13.05 -30.79 -14.27
N LEU A 705 13.05 -29.45 -14.31
CA LEU A 705 14.20 -28.63 -14.69
C LEU A 705 15.44 -28.92 -13.82
N LEU A 706 15.25 -29.19 -12.53
CA LEU A 706 16.31 -29.58 -11.59
C LEU A 706 16.99 -30.91 -11.95
N GLY A 707 16.33 -31.75 -12.75
CA GLY A 707 16.90 -32.97 -13.32
C GLY A 707 17.83 -32.75 -14.51
N GLN A 708 18.03 -31.50 -14.94
CA GLN A 708 18.77 -31.12 -16.16
C GLN A 708 20.04 -30.31 -15.82
N PRO A 709 21.02 -30.17 -16.73
CA PRO A 709 22.14 -29.25 -16.55
C PRO A 709 21.67 -27.79 -16.41
N PRO A 710 22.31 -26.95 -15.58
CA PRO A 710 23.52 -27.22 -14.81
C PRO A 710 23.30 -28.06 -13.53
N TYR A 711 22.11 -28.05 -12.93
CA TYR A 711 21.81 -28.66 -11.63
C TYR A 711 22.20 -30.15 -11.54
N SER A 712 21.87 -30.94 -12.58
CA SER A 712 22.21 -32.37 -12.66
C SER A 712 23.72 -32.68 -12.75
N LEU A 713 24.58 -31.67 -12.92
CA LEU A 713 26.04 -31.83 -13.05
C LEU A 713 26.79 -31.52 -11.75
N ILE A 714 26.21 -30.75 -10.83
CA ILE A 714 26.85 -30.32 -9.57
C ILE A 714 26.09 -30.92 -8.39
N PRO A 715 26.68 -31.89 -7.65
CA PRO A 715 25.99 -32.58 -6.55
C PRO A 715 25.52 -31.62 -5.45
N GLY A 716 24.27 -31.76 -5.00
CA GLY A 716 23.65 -30.90 -3.98
C GLY A 716 23.08 -29.58 -4.51
N SER A 717 23.34 -29.22 -5.77
CA SER A 717 22.88 -27.94 -6.32
C SER A 717 21.38 -27.93 -6.65
N ALA A 718 20.83 -29.05 -7.09
CA ALA A 718 19.38 -29.20 -7.32
C ALA A 718 18.60 -29.02 -6.01
N GLU A 719 19.08 -29.64 -4.92
CA GLU A 719 18.49 -29.53 -3.59
C GLU A 719 18.64 -28.12 -3.00
N ALA A 720 19.80 -27.48 -3.19
CA ALA A 720 20.04 -26.11 -2.74
C ALA A 720 19.12 -25.08 -3.42
N ILE A 721 18.99 -25.14 -4.75
CA ILE A 721 18.15 -24.21 -5.51
C ILE A 721 16.66 -24.45 -5.23
N ALA A 722 16.20 -25.71 -5.16
CA ALA A 722 14.83 -26.02 -4.79
C ALA A 722 14.46 -25.47 -3.40
N ALA A 723 15.36 -25.62 -2.41
CA ALA A 723 15.14 -25.11 -1.07
C ALA A 723 15.11 -23.57 -1.03
N SER A 724 16.05 -22.88 -1.70
CA SER A 724 16.02 -21.42 -1.80
C SER A 724 14.76 -20.90 -2.47
N CYS A 725 14.32 -21.50 -3.58
CA CYS A 725 13.09 -21.10 -4.26
C CYS A 725 11.80 -21.43 -3.49
N THR A 726 11.89 -22.01 -2.28
CA THR A 726 10.75 -22.30 -1.39
C THR A 726 10.81 -21.52 -0.07
N TYR A 727 12.02 -21.29 0.47
CA TYR A 727 12.24 -20.70 1.80
C TYR A 727 13.24 -19.53 1.81
N GLY A 728 13.67 -19.04 0.65
CA GLY A 728 14.69 -17.99 0.52
C GLY A 728 14.29 -16.73 1.26
N THR A 729 13.14 -16.17 0.89
CA THR A 729 12.52 -15.00 1.53
C THR A 729 12.11 -15.24 2.99
N THR A 730 11.77 -16.48 3.35
CA THR A 730 11.40 -16.87 4.72
C THR A 730 12.60 -16.89 5.69
N LEU A 731 13.81 -17.15 5.17
CA LEU A 731 15.00 -17.47 5.98
C LEU A 731 16.17 -16.50 5.79
N GLY A 732 16.03 -15.51 4.90
CA GLY A 732 17.01 -14.46 4.67
C GLY A 732 16.55 -13.45 3.63
N GLU A 733 17.42 -12.48 3.39
CA GLU A 733 17.20 -11.30 2.56
C GLU A 733 18.43 -11.14 1.67
N PHE A 734 18.23 -10.80 0.39
CA PHE A 734 19.35 -10.43 -0.49
C PHE A 734 19.60 -8.92 -0.32
N SER A 735 20.87 -8.50 -0.32
CA SER A 735 21.22 -7.12 -0.02
C SER A 735 20.53 -6.15 -0.99
N ASP A 736 19.86 -5.14 -0.43
CA ASP A 736 19.10 -4.10 -1.16
C ASP A 736 17.86 -4.62 -1.92
N HIS A 737 17.33 -5.78 -1.52
CA HIS A 737 16.15 -6.45 -2.09
C HIS A 737 15.24 -7.00 -0.97
N TYR A 738 14.54 -6.08 -0.30
CA TYR A 738 13.78 -6.33 0.92
C TYR A 738 12.30 -6.67 0.64
N GLU A 739 11.70 -5.93 -0.27
CA GLU A 739 10.27 -5.84 -0.61
C GLU A 739 9.69 -7.20 -1.01
N GLU A 740 10.54 -8.04 -1.59
CA GLU A 740 10.27 -9.39 -2.07
C GLU A 740 9.99 -10.39 -0.96
N THR A 741 10.57 -10.16 0.23
CA THR A 741 10.26 -10.88 1.48
C THR A 741 8.92 -10.47 2.08
N ARG A 742 8.31 -9.43 1.52
CA ARG A 742 7.05 -8.83 1.92
C ARG A 742 6.03 -8.82 0.77
N SER A 743 6.31 -9.51 -0.34
CA SER A 743 5.33 -9.80 -1.38
C SER A 743 4.73 -11.19 -1.15
N MET A 744 3.41 -11.34 -1.18
CA MET A 744 2.81 -12.67 -1.10
C MET A 744 3.10 -13.55 -2.33
N SER A 745 3.50 -12.96 -3.45
CA SER A 745 3.72 -13.69 -4.71
C SER A 745 4.56 -12.94 -5.74
N TRP A 746 5.49 -13.66 -6.37
CA TRP A 746 6.08 -13.23 -7.65
C TRP A 746 5.08 -13.21 -8.82
N ASP A 747 3.89 -13.78 -8.65
CA ASP A 747 2.80 -13.73 -9.62
C ASP A 747 1.91 -12.48 -9.46
N ALA A 748 1.99 -11.78 -8.31
CA ALA A 748 1.03 -10.75 -7.90
C ALA A 748 0.84 -9.63 -8.94
N GLY A 749 1.92 -9.08 -9.49
CA GLY A 749 1.84 -8.03 -10.51
C GLY A 749 1.22 -8.50 -11.83
N ALA A 750 1.47 -9.76 -12.22
CA ALA A 750 0.87 -10.33 -13.42
C ALA A 750 -0.62 -10.67 -13.21
N ASP A 751 -0.96 -11.23 -12.05
CA ASP A 751 -2.35 -11.56 -11.70
C ASP A 751 -3.22 -10.30 -11.55
N TRP A 752 -2.68 -9.23 -10.95
CA TRP A 752 -3.36 -7.93 -10.86
C TRP A 752 -3.55 -7.29 -12.24
N ILE A 753 -2.51 -7.25 -13.10
CA ILE A 753 -2.63 -6.75 -14.48
C ILE A 753 -3.65 -7.57 -15.29
N ASN A 754 -3.67 -8.90 -15.16
CA ASN A 754 -4.68 -9.75 -15.81
C ASN A 754 -6.10 -9.41 -15.36
N ALA A 755 -6.33 -9.15 -14.07
CA ALA A 755 -7.62 -8.68 -13.57
C ALA A 755 -7.99 -7.29 -14.12
N VAL A 756 -7.02 -6.36 -14.20
CA VAL A 756 -7.22 -5.02 -14.79
C VAL A 756 -7.62 -5.11 -16.27
N LEU A 757 -6.99 -5.99 -17.06
CA LEU A 757 -7.38 -6.23 -18.46
C LEU A 757 -8.83 -6.71 -18.58
N LEU A 758 -9.23 -7.67 -17.73
CA LEU A 758 -10.58 -8.21 -17.71
C LEU A 758 -11.64 -7.17 -17.31
N ILE A 759 -11.40 -6.41 -16.24
CA ILE A 759 -12.40 -5.45 -15.71
C ILE A 759 -12.58 -4.22 -16.62
N THR A 760 -11.49 -3.79 -17.27
CA THR A 760 -11.53 -2.66 -18.23
C THR A 760 -11.98 -3.07 -19.63
N GLY A 761 -12.01 -4.37 -19.94
CA GLY A 761 -12.33 -4.90 -21.26
C GLY A 761 -11.23 -4.64 -22.31
N HIS A 762 -9.97 -4.57 -21.88
CA HIS A 762 -8.82 -4.29 -22.73
C HIS A 762 -8.27 -5.59 -23.35
N GLU A 763 -8.35 -5.73 -24.68
CA GLU A 763 -7.91 -6.93 -25.41
C GLU A 763 -6.52 -6.81 -26.07
N ASP A 764 -5.98 -5.59 -26.19
CA ASP A 764 -4.69 -5.34 -26.85
C ASP A 764 -3.49 -5.67 -25.91
N PRO A 765 -2.31 -6.03 -26.45
CA PRO A 765 -1.11 -6.22 -25.63
C PRO A 765 -0.62 -4.90 -25.04
N LEU A 766 -0.42 -4.86 -23.72
CA LEU A 766 0.08 -3.68 -23.02
C LEU A 766 1.50 -3.29 -23.46
N GLU A 767 1.73 -1.99 -23.65
CA GLU A 767 3.06 -1.43 -23.78
C GLU A 767 3.76 -1.38 -22.40
N LEU A 768 5.08 -1.62 -22.38
CA LEU A 768 5.91 -1.52 -21.16
C LEU A 768 6.32 -0.08 -20.85
N VAL A 769 6.51 0.71 -21.92
CA VAL A 769 7.06 2.07 -21.87
C VAL A 769 5.93 3.07 -22.02
N ASN A 770 5.85 4.03 -21.11
CA ASN A 770 4.95 5.17 -21.21
C ASN A 770 5.73 6.38 -21.75
N PRO A 771 5.44 6.86 -22.97
CA PRO A 771 6.19 7.97 -23.59
C PRO A 771 5.94 9.32 -22.91
N ASP A 772 4.84 9.46 -22.15
CA ASP A 772 4.47 10.68 -21.43
C ASP A 772 4.92 10.65 -19.95
N PHE A 773 5.62 9.61 -19.49
CA PHE A 773 6.06 9.51 -18.10
C PHE A 773 7.29 10.40 -17.83
N ILE A 774 7.08 11.45 -17.02
CA ILE A 774 8.07 12.48 -16.66
C ILE A 774 8.88 12.12 -15.40
N GLY A 775 8.53 11.04 -14.69
CA GLY A 775 9.10 10.64 -13.40
C GLY A 775 10.60 10.33 -13.43
N LYS A 776 11.41 11.21 -12.86
CA LYS A 776 12.88 11.06 -12.76
C LYS A 776 13.42 11.62 -11.45
N ASN A 777 13.79 10.75 -10.51
CA ASN A 777 14.35 11.16 -9.21
C ASN A 777 15.87 11.36 -9.25
N VAL A 778 16.34 12.35 -10.00
CA VAL A 778 17.80 12.65 -10.17
C VAL A 778 18.22 13.91 -9.40
N ALA A 779 17.29 14.63 -8.78
CA ALA A 779 17.53 15.91 -8.11
C ALA A 779 17.51 15.84 -6.57
N ASN A 780 16.76 14.89 -6.00
CA ASN A 780 16.44 14.88 -4.56
C ASN A 780 17.18 13.80 -3.76
N LEU A 781 17.72 12.75 -4.38
CA LEU A 781 18.69 11.82 -3.78
C LEU A 781 20.04 12.52 -3.50
#